data_AF-A0A924IAJ2-F1
#
_entry.id   AF-A0A924IAJ2-F1
#
_cell.length_a   1.000
_cell.length_b   1.000
_cell.length_c   1.000
_cell.angle_alpha   90.00
_cell.angle_beta   90.00
_cell.angle_gamma   90.00
#
_symmetry.space_group_name_H-M   'P 1'
#
loop_
_entity.id
_entity.type
_entity.pdbx_description
1 polymer ?
#
loop_
_entity_poly.entity_id
_entity_poly.type
_entity_poly.pdbx_seq_one_letter_code
_entity_poly.pdbx_strand_id
1 'polypeptide(L)'
;MSSPQSVALMLNKAGLKADLLDVTSLADPAQFNARNYDAVVLPYGNTYPQRTFANLRDFHRAGGCLIVSGVPFTHPVIQTKNERGQEVWKDLGHKDGAALFGKEGIGIGGFRDLPNQFARIAPNDTWGLASVSKTWIGHVQVLDTGSLPPGTQVLPALLAEGKPVAALIVHREGVFRNAVDAWTNYPNPRELLADAYAAEQLLARGTISALTVKGLLTKAQQKTAFRVLGEEAKPPVYRNLVLPTPPRPYPTLQPKRSPPTEHLYVADVRHLRQDEKLLLASLQGIVNREKPRIFLLWGNDDVFCLDVMQQQGHTGKPISVADPFSLLTTFKAAYRGAVIPDPKVYASPCIAVDLAGLDDLVIATPELAAKWNLPIKTDLRGKFKDNADALRYARTTLLPRLNPFLALCLDPPLLGSQVDDIIAARGMAFWVTGSLAQDKPGADEKAEYAEIEATFAQMPMGGIIRGYWWSGDGMGLGEYPGVRLGSRFGKITTVSDYVGNYSVTSGITLTSLKQKTQPPAPKLDPSKVYLAITMSDGDNLCTFNGFWRNYFNDPLHGTFPLGYGMAPTLLDLSPPLVQWYYEHAAPTDEFLCDVSGVGYISPSDWGRALKDEPAAFRQFYDWTQDYMKRLDLKTIRINDVGAAQIARVGANLPETTFLMPDYGYADKRNYNELTYTLPTGQSVFRAASYGPKGNDLAREIRSRVGTSRPAFLNVFVFNWGSSLAETKQMLDSLGAGFVPVTPSQLNALYRSAKPADATKAP
;
A
#
# COMPACT_ATOMS: atom_id res chain seq x y z
N MET A 1 -3.08 -10.63 8.11
CA MET A 1 -2.37 -10.77 9.41
C MET A 1 -3.15 -11.45 10.53
N SER A 2 -4.08 -10.82 11.28
CA SER A 2 -4.91 -11.60 12.22
C SER A 2 -5.90 -12.45 11.43
N SER A 3 -6.00 -13.75 11.71
CA SER A 3 -6.86 -14.67 10.95
C SER A 3 -7.65 -15.63 11.84
N PRO A 4 -8.85 -16.07 11.41
CA PRO A 4 -9.59 -17.13 12.10
C PRO A 4 -8.76 -18.38 12.34
N GLN A 5 -7.93 -18.77 11.38
CA GLN A 5 -7.02 -19.92 11.45
C GLN A 5 -6.01 -19.77 12.59
N SER A 6 -5.39 -18.59 12.72
CA SER A 6 -4.41 -18.33 13.77
C SER A 6 -5.04 -18.39 15.17
N VAL A 7 -6.19 -17.75 15.34
CA VAL A 7 -6.91 -17.76 16.63
C VAL A 7 -7.37 -19.17 16.99
N ALA A 8 -7.89 -19.94 16.02
CA ALA A 8 -8.28 -21.32 16.24
C ALA A 8 -7.09 -22.20 16.65
N LEU A 9 -5.91 -22.02 16.01
CA LEU A 9 -4.69 -22.72 16.39
C LEU A 9 -4.27 -22.38 17.83
N MET A 10 -4.31 -21.10 18.21
CA MET A 10 -4.01 -20.65 19.57
C MET A 10 -4.95 -21.26 20.61
N LEU A 11 -6.25 -21.29 20.33
CA LEU A 11 -7.25 -21.89 21.21
C LEU A 11 -7.04 -23.41 21.36
N ASN A 12 -6.80 -24.11 20.25
CA ASN A 12 -6.51 -25.55 20.25
C ASN A 12 -5.25 -25.87 21.06
N LYS A 13 -4.16 -25.11 20.89
CA LYS A 13 -2.93 -25.24 21.71
C LYS A 13 -3.20 -25.00 23.19
N ALA A 14 -4.08 -24.03 23.49
CA ALA A 14 -4.48 -23.69 24.86
C ALA A 14 -5.46 -24.71 25.49
N GLY A 15 -5.81 -25.78 24.78
CA GLY A 15 -6.66 -26.86 25.27
C GLY A 15 -8.16 -26.68 25.00
N LEU A 16 -8.54 -25.75 24.12
CA LEU A 16 -9.94 -25.51 23.71
C LEU A 16 -10.14 -25.96 22.28
N LYS A 17 -11.10 -26.87 22.03
CA LYS A 17 -11.46 -27.25 20.67
C LYS A 17 -12.05 -26.05 19.92
N ALA A 18 -11.44 -25.68 18.81
CA ALA A 18 -11.91 -24.60 17.94
C ALA A 18 -12.09 -25.09 16.50
N ASP A 19 -13.32 -24.97 15.99
CA ASP A 19 -13.70 -25.29 14.63
C ASP A 19 -13.78 -24.00 13.78
N LEU A 20 -13.42 -24.07 12.50
CA LEU A 20 -13.56 -22.97 11.55
C LEU A 20 -14.91 -23.06 10.84
N LEU A 21 -15.71 -21.99 10.92
CA LEU A 21 -17.03 -21.94 10.31
C LEU A 21 -17.03 -20.96 9.14
N ASP A 22 -17.57 -21.40 8.01
CA ASP A 22 -17.88 -20.49 6.89
C ASP A 22 -19.21 -19.75 7.15
N VAL A 23 -19.55 -18.83 6.24
CA VAL A 23 -20.77 -18.02 6.37
C VAL A 23 -22.05 -18.86 6.24
N THR A 24 -21.99 -19.98 5.52
CA THR A 24 -23.14 -20.88 5.36
C THR A 24 -23.41 -21.61 6.67
N SER A 25 -22.39 -22.23 7.27
CA SER A 25 -22.48 -22.89 8.57
C SER A 25 -22.88 -21.92 9.69
N LEU A 26 -22.36 -20.68 9.67
CA LEU A 26 -22.72 -19.66 10.67
C LEU A 26 -24.17 -19.19 10.55
N ALA A 27 -24.75 -19.23 9.35
CA ALA A 27 -26.16 -18.85 9.11
C ALA A 27 -27.15 -20.00 9.39
N ASP A 28 -26.67 -21.24 9.46
CA ASP A 28 -27.50 -22.43 9.63
C ASP A 28 -27.68 -22.79 11.13
N PRO A 29 -28.89 -22.66 11.71
CA PRO A 29 -29.14 -22.99 13.12
C PRO A 29 -28.97 -24.48 13.43
N ALA A 30 -29.00 -25.37 12.44
CA ALA A 30 -28.71 -26.79 12.64
C ALA A 30 -27.21 -27.05 12.87
N GLN A 31 -26.35 -26.25 12.25
CA GLN A 31 -24.90 -26.36 12.36
C GLN A 31 -24.36 -25.51 13.52
N PHE A 32 -24.74 -24.24 13.58
CA PHE A 32 -24.27 -23.29 14.59
C PHE A 32 -25.40 -22.92 15.56
N ASN A 33 -25.29 -23.36 16.81
CA ASN A 33 -26.19 -23.03 17.92
C ASN A 33 -25.51 -23.29 19.29
N ALA A 34 -26.14 -22.84 20.38
CA ALA A 34 -25.59 -22.91 21.74
C ALA A 34 -25.52 -24.32 22.35
N ARG A 35 -26.03 -25.36 21.66
CA ARG A 35 -25.82 -26.77 22.05
C ARG A 35 -24.52 -27.32 21.48
N ASN A 36 -24.10 -26.81 20.33
CA ASN A 36 -22.91 -27.28 19.62
C ASN A 36 -21.67 -26.44 19.97
N TYR A 37 -21.84 -25.17 20.30
CA TYR A 37 -20.75 -24.24 20.58
C TYR A 37 -21.03 -23.41 21.83
N ASP A 38 -19.99 -23.20 22.65
CA ASP A 38 -20.09 -22.32 23.82
C ASP A 38 -19.81 -20.85 23.49
N ALA A 39 -18.97 -20.62 22.47
CA ALA A 39 -18.51 -19.30 22.05
C ALA A 39 -18.28 -19.24 20.53
N VAL A 40 -18.42 -18.05 19.96
CA VAL A 40 -17.98 -17.73 18.59
C VAL A 40 -17.00 -16.57 18.61
N VAL A 41 -15.88 -16.74 17.91
CA VAL A 41 -14.84 -15.71 17.79
C VAL A 41 -14.89 -15.08 16.42
N LEU A 42 -15.10 -13.77 16.38
CA LEU A 42 -15.11 -12.97 15.15
C LEU A 42 -13.86 -12.07 15.18
N PRO A 43 -12.73 -12.51 14.60
CA PRO A 43 -11.46 -11.81 14.69
C PRO A 43 -11.37 -10.56 13.80
N TYR A 44 -12.44 -10.27 13.04
CA TYR A 44 -12.57 -9.14 12.14
C TYR A 44 -13.43 -8.05 12.78
N GLY A 45 -13.15 -6.79 12.42
CA GLY A 45 -13.69 -5.61 13.10
C GLY A 45 -15.17 -5.36 12.83
N ASN A 46 -15.45 -4.35 12.01
CA ASN A 46 -16.77 -3.75 11.84
C ASN A 46 -17.74 -4.49 10.91
N THR A 47 -17.24 -5.37 10.03
CA THR A 47 -18.04 -6.05 9.01
C THR A 47 -18.67 -7.36 9.51
N TYR A 48 -19.82 -7.72 8.95
CA TYR A 48 -20.47 -9.02 9.23
C TYR A 48 -21.37 -9.46 8.06
N PRO A 49 -21.44 -10.76 7.73
CA PRO A 49 -22.38 -11.23 6.73
C PRO A 49 -23.82 -10.98 7.18
N GLN A 50 -24.60 -10.22 6.40
CA GLN A 50 -25.95 -9.81 6.81
C GLN A 50 -26.83 -11.02 7.14
N ARG A 51 -26.67 -12.12 6.39
CA ARG A 51 -27.47 -13.34 6.55
C ARG A 51 -27.20 -14.11 7.85
N THR A 52 -26.07 -13.89 8.53
CA THR A 52 -25.73 -14.62 9.77
C THR A 52 -26.26 -13.94 11.03
N PHE A 53 -26.65 -12.67 10.94
CA PHE A 53 -27.00 -11.85 12.10
C PHE A 53 -28.12 -12.41 12.96
N ALA A 54 -29.19 -12.92 12.32
CA ALA A 54 -30.31 -13.51 13.04
C ALA A 54 -29.87 -14.72 13.87
N ASN A 55 -29.13 -15.65 13.26
CA ASN A 55 -28.65 -16.85 13.95
C ASN A 55 -27.61 -16.53 15.04
N LEU A 56 -26.72 -15.56 14.80
CA LEU A 56 -25.78 -15.06 15.81
C LEU A 56 -26.52 -14.47 17.03
N ARG A 57 -27.61 -13.73 16.79
CA ARG A 57 -28.44 -13.18 17.88
C ARG A 57 -29.17 -14.28 18.64
N ASP A 58 -29.70 -15.29 17.95
CA ASP A 58 -30.40 -16.41 18.60
C ASP A 58 -29.43 -17.28 19.41
N PHE A 59 -28.22 -17.52 18.89
CA PHE A 59 -27.12 -18.11 19.64
C PHE A 59 -26.81 -17.33 20.92
N HIS A 60 -26.69 -16.01 20.83
CA HIS A 60 -26.43 -15.15 21.99
C HIS A 60 -27.58 -15.18 23.01
N ARG A 61 -28.84 -15.13 22.55
CA ARG A 61 -30.05 -15.27 23.41
C ARG A 61 -30.13 -16.61 24.13
N ALA A 62 -29.58 -17.66 23.53
CA ALA A 62 -29.46 -18.98 24.15
C ALA A 62 -28.29 -19.08 25.15
N GLY A 63 -27.60 -17.97 25.45
CA GLY A 63 -26.49 -17.90 26.39
C GLY A 63 -25.12 -18.16 25.75
N GLY A 64 -25.02 -18.23 24.42
CA GLY A 64 -23.75 -18.34 23.71
C GLY A 64 -22.88 -17.10 23.87
N CYS A 65 -21.56 -17.26 23.90
CA CYS A 65 -20.60 -16.16 24.10
C CYS A 65 -20.16 -15.55 22.75
N LEU A 66 -20.21 -14.22 22.62
CA LEU A 66 -19.64 -13.50 21.47
C LEU A 66 -18.25 -12.96 21.83
N ILE A 67 -17.23 -13.29 21.05
CA ILE A 67 -15.86 -12.80 21.21
C ILE A 67 -15.51 -11.93 20.01
N VAL A 68 -15.42 -10.62 20.21
CA VAL A 68 -15.44 -9.62 19.13
C VAL A 68 -14.40 -8.52 19.34
N SER A 69 -14.01 -7.86 18.24
CA SER A 69 -13.06 -6.75 18.27
C SER A 69 -13.53 -5.51 17.50
N GLY A 70 -13.03 -4.32 17.86
CA GLY A 70 -13.36 -3.05 17.20
C GLY A 70 -14.80 -2.58 17.46
N VAL A 71 -15.49 -2.09 16.43
CA VAL A 71 -16.91 -1.68 16.48
C VAL A 71 -17.74 -2.70 15.67
N PRO A 72 -17.97 -3.91 16.22
CA PRO A 72 -18.51 -5.02 15.46
C PRO A 72 -19.93 -4.76 14.96
N PHE A 73 -20.35 -5.49 13.93
CA PHE A 73 -21.71 -5.47 13.39
C PHE A 73 -22.19 -4.13 12.79
N THR A 74 -21.32 -3.17 12.52
CA THR A 74 -21.73 -1.89 11.91
C THR A 74 -21.79 -1.92 10.38
N HIS A 75 -21.10 -2.83 9.71
CA HIS A 75 -21.07 -2.91 8.24
C HIS A 75 -21.61 -4.26 7.75
N PRO A 76 -22.92 -4.38 7.45
CA PRO A 76 -23.46 -5.60 6.87
C PRO A 76 -22.92 -5.79 5.46
N VAL A 77 -22.38 -6.98 5.20
CA VAL A 77 -21.89 -7.37 3.88
C VAL A 77 -22.75 -8.49 3.27
N ILE A 78 -22.89 -8.46 1.95
CA ILE A 78 -23.55 -9.52 1.17
C ILE A 78 -22.61 -10.03 0.09
N GLN A 79 -22.71 -11.32 -0.25
CA GLN A 79 -22.05 -11.83 -1.45
C GLN A 79 -22.84 -11.41 -2.69
N THR A 80 -22.13 -10.86 -3.66
CA THR A 80 -22.66 -10.45 -4.96
C THR A 80 -21.73 -10.97 -6.05
N LYS A 81 -22.14 -10.88 -7.32
CA LYS A 81 -21.22 -11.11 -8.44
C LYS A 81 -20.75 -9.77 -8.99
N ASN A 82 -19.44 -9.62 -9.18
CA ASN A 82 -18.89 -8.46 -9.88
C ASN A 82 -19.19 -8.55 -11.39
N GLU A 83 -18.79 -7.52 -12.15
CA GLU A 83 -18.98 -7.45 -13.62
C GLU A 83 -18.30 -8.61 -14.37
N ARG A 84 -17.34 -9.29 -13.73
CA ARG A 84 -16.64 -10.47 -14.26
C ARG A 84 -17.26 -11.80 -13.81
N GLY A 85 -18.42 -11.76 -13.13
CA GLY A 85 -19.12 -12.94 -12.63
C GLY A 85 -18.51 -13.59 -11.38
N GLN A 86 -17.48 -12.99 -10.78
CA GLN A 86 -16.81 -13.51 -9.58
C GLN A 86 -17.57 -13.11 -8.33
N GLU A 87 -17.65 -14.01 -7.34
CA GLU A 87 -18.23 -13.69 -6.04
C GLU A 87 -17.37 -12.66 -5.31
N VAL A 88 -17.98 -11.54 -4.92
CA VAL A 88 -17.36 -10.46 -4.15
C VAL A 88 -18.24 -10.06 -2.99
N TRP A 89 -17.62 -9.66 -1.89
CA TRP A 89 -18.33 -9.08 -0.74
C TRP A 89 -18.64 -7.61 -1.00
N LYS A 90 -19.92 -7.25 -0.93
CA LYS A 90 -20.39 -5.86 -1.03
C LYS A 90 -20.78 -5.37 0.36
N ASP A 91 -20.16 -4.28 0.79
CA ASP A 91 -20.57 -3.52 1.97
C ASP A 91 -21.86 -2.74 1.68
N LEU A 92 -22.85 -2.86 2.56
CA LEU A 92 -24.13 -2.16 2.47
C LEU A 92 -24.14 -0.83 3.23
N GLY A 93 -22.97 -0.40 3.73
CA GLY A 93 -22.77 0.87 4.40
C GLY A 93 -22.93 0.77 5.92
N HIS A 94 -22.47 1.82 6.60
CA HIS A 94 -22.46 1.91 8.04
C HIS A 94 -23.88 1.92 8.63
N LYS A 95 -24.11 1.09 9.65
CA LYS A 95 -25.31 1.04 10.49
C LYS A 95 -24.88 1.17 11.95
N ASP A 96 -25.27 2.25 12.60
CA ASP A 96 -24.85 2.61 13.97
C ASP A 96 -26.02 2.92 14.91
N GLY A 97 -27.26 2.71 14.46
CA GLY A 97 -28.43 2.95 15.30
C GLY A 97 -28.34 2.18 16.62
N ALA A 98 -28.59 2.85 17.75
CA ALA A 98 -28.50 2.26 19.10
C ALA A 98 -29.27 0.93 19.27
N ALA A 99 -30.31 0.72 18.46
CA ALA A 99 -31.06 -0.53 18.39
C ALA A 99 -30.22 -1.75 17.97
N LEU A 100 -29.13 -1.56 17.22
CA LEU A 100 -28.22 -2.61 16.76
C LEU A 100 -27.39 -3.22 17.91
N PHE A 101 -27.09 -2.42 18.94
CA PHE A 101 -26.21 -2.81 20.04
C PHE A 101 -26.94 -3.10 21.35
N GLY A 102 -28.14 -2.55 21.51
CA GLY A 102 -28.98 -2.77 22.68
C GLY A 102 -29.76 -4.08 22.63
N LYS A 103 -30.79 -4.18 23.50
CA LYS A 103 -31.62 -5.38 23.69
C LYS A 103 -32.32 -5.93 22.44
N GLU A 104 -32.65 -5.06 21.48
CA GLU A 104 -33.32 -5.46 20.23
C GLU A 104 -32.33 -5.95 19.16
N GLY A 105 -31.05 -5.65 19.35
CA GLY A 105 -29.95 -5.95 18.44
C GLY A 105 -29.10 -7.12 18.94
N ILE A 106 -27.77 -6.97 18.89
CA ILE A 106 -26.82 -8.04 19.24
C ILE A 106 -26.44 -8.04 20.74
N GLY A 107 -26.75 -6.98 21.50
CA GLY A 107 -26.64 -6.98 22.96
C GLY A 107 -25.29 -6.64 23.59
N ILE A 108 -24.26 -6.28 22.81
CA ILE A 108 -22.89 -6.08 23.30
C ILE A 108 -22.55 -4.61 23.64
N GLY A 109 -23.51 -3.69 23.51
CA GLY A 109 -23.31 -2.26 23.78
C GLY A 109 -22.63 -1.51 22.63
N GLY A 110 -22.81 -0.20 22.62
CA GLY A 110 -22.18 0.75 21.70
C GLY A 110 -20.81 1.22 22.18
N PHE A 111 -20.15 2.06 21.37
CA PHE A 111 -18.75 2.42 21.54
C PHE A 111 -18.53 3.92 21.33
N ARG A 112 -17.48 4.48 21.92
CA ARG A 112 -17.06 5.87 21.72
C ARG A 112 -15.57 5.92 21.43
N ASP A 113 -15.18 6.81 20.52
CA ASP A 113 -13.78 7.08 20.25
C ASP A 113 -13.19 8.06 21.27
N LEU A 114 -11.95 7.80 21.66
CA LEU A 114 -11.10 8.70 22.42
C LEU A 114 -9.85 9.04 21.62
N PRO A 115 -9.22 10.20 21.88
CA PRO A 115 -7.91 10.53 21.31
C PRO A 115 -6.87 9.45 21.61
N ASN A 116 -5.80 9.43 20.80
CA ASN A 116 -4.71 8.48 20.99
C ASN A 116 -4.11 8.58 22.40
N GLN A 117 -4.11 7.47 23.14
CA GLN A 117 -3.58 7.45 24.50
C GLN A 117 -3.19 6.05 24.96
N PHE A 118 -2.64 5.96 26.18
CA PHE A 118 -2.28 4.71 26.82
C PHE A 118 -3.52 4.04 27.45
N ALA A 119 -3.59 2.73 27.29
CA ALA A 119 -4.43 1.86 28.11
C ALA A 119 -3.58 1.13 29.14
N ARG A 120 -4.15 0.92 30.33
CA ARG A 120 -3.54 0.15 31.41
C ARG A 120 -4.29 -1.15 31.64
N ILE A 121 -3.57 -2.17 32.05
CA ILE A 121 -4.15 -3.43 32.52
C ILE A 121 -4.98 -3.16 33.78
N ALA A 122 -6.18 -3.74 33.85
CA ALA A 122 -7.04 -3.60 35.03
C ALA A 122 -6.37 -4.27 36.26
N PRO A 123 -6.62 -3.78 37.51
CA PRO A 123 -5.87 -4.20 38.71
C PRO A 123 -5.77 -5.70 39.00
N ASN A 124 -6.71 -6.51 38.49
CA ASN A 124 -6.77 -7.97 38.73
C ASN A 124 -6.24 -8.81 37.55
N ASP A 125 -5.80 -8.17 36.47
CA ASP A 125 -5.33 -8.78 35.22
C ASP A 125 -6.07 -10.09 34.87
N THR A 126 -7.39 -10.00 34.78
CA THR A 126 -8.27 -11.18 34.65
C THR A 126 -8.03 -11.97 33.36
N TRP A 127 -7.34 -11.36 32.40
CA TRP A 127 -6.97 -11.92 31.10
C TRP A 127 -5.48 -12.31 31.01
N GLY A 128 -4.68 -12.07 32.05
CA GLY A 128 -3.24 -12.39 32.08
C GLY A 128 -2.41 -11.59 31.06
N LEU A 129 -2.84 -10.37 30.73
CA LEU A 129 -2.24 -9.49 29.74
C LEU A 129 -0.85 -8.97 30.13
N ALA A 130 -0.48 -9.02 31.42
CA ALA A 130 0.87 -8.63 31.85
C ALA A 130 1.94 -9.50 31.16
N SER A 131 1.64 -10.77 30.91
CA SER A 131 2.54 -11.70 30.21
C SER A 131 2.74 -11.39 28.72
N VAL A 132 1.81 -10.66 28.10
CA VAL A 132 1.92 -10.22 26.69
C VAL A 132 3.06 -9.21 26.54
N SER A 133 3.37 -8.45 27.60
CA SER A 133 4.47 -7.46 27.65
C SER A 133 4.39 -6.42 26.52
N LYS A 134 3.19 -5.97 26.20
CA LYS A 134 2.93 -4.91 25.21
C LYS A 134 2.59 -3.60 25.93
N THR A 135 3.09 -2.50 25.40
CA THR A 135 2.56 -1.16 25.72
C THR A 135 1.27 -0.94 24.93
N TRP A 136 0.15 -0.84 25.64
CA TRP A 136 -1.15 -0.61 25.01
C TRP A 136 -1.32 0.88 24.72
N ILE A 137 -1.01 1.30 23.49
CA ILE A 137 -1.14 2.70 23.05
C ILE A 137 -1.72 2.74 21.64
N GLY A 138 -2.57 3.73 21.38
CA GLY A 138 -3.07 3.97 20.03
C GLY A 138 -4.42 4.67 20.04
N HIS A 139 -5.12 4.59 18.91
CA HIS A 139 -6.52 4.98 18.83
C HIS A 139 -7.33 4.11 19.80
N VAL A 140 -8.14 4.76 20.63
CA VAL A 140 -8.83 4.08 21.71
C VAL A 140 -10.33 4.15 21.47
N GLN A 141 -10.94 2.98 21.28
CA GLN A 141 -12.37 2.81 21.44
C GLN A 141 -12.68 2.36 22.87
N VAL A 142 -13.67 2.99 23.48
CA VAL A 142 -14.21 2.61 24.79
C VAL A 142 -15.61 2.08 24.67
N LEU A 143 -15.93 1.06 25.47
CA LEU A 143 -17.28 0.54 25.60
C LEU A 143 -18.18 1.59 26.28
N ASP A 144 -19.31 1.92 25.65
CA ASP A 144 -20.33 2.77 26.24
C ASP A 144 -21.24 1.95 27.15
N THR A 145 -20.86 1.81 28.42
CA THR A 145 -21.56 0.95 29.38
C THR A 145 -23.03 1.32 29.59
N GLY A 146 -23.42 2.57 29.33
CA GLY A 146 -24.82 3.02 29.44
C GLY A 146 -25.74 2.49 28.34
N SER A 147 -25.19 1.99 27.25
CA SER A 147 -25.94 1.44 26.11
C SER A 147 -26.21 -0.07 26.23
N LEU A 148 -25.65 -0.73 27.27
CA LEU A 148 -25.82 -2.16 27.49
C LEU A 148 -27.22 -2.52 27.98
N PRO A 149 -27.70 -3.75 27.72
CA PRO A 149 -28.95 -4.24 28.29
C PRO A 149 -28.97 -4.14 29.84
N PRO A 150 -30.15 -3.92 30.47
CA PRO A 150 -30.27 -3.93 31.92
C PRO A 150 -29.79 -5.26 32.53
N GLY A 151 -29.17 -5.20 33.72
CA GLY A 151 -28.63 -6.38 34.40
C GLY A 151 -27.29 -6.89 33.84
N THR A 152 -26.64 -6.11 32.97
CA THR A 152 -25.31 -6.42 32.43
C THR A 152 -24.22 -5.91 33.36
N GLN A 153 -23.25 -6.78 33.68
CA GLN A 153 -22.06 -6.44 34.44
C GLN A 153 -20.84 -6.39 33.50
N VAL A 154 -20.06 -5.30 33.58
CA VAL A 154 -18.81 -5.14 32.81
C VAL A 154 -17.62 -5.44 33.70
N LEU A 155 -16.74 -6.34 33.24
CA LEU A 155 -15.48 -6.69 33.90
C LEU A 155 -14.30 -6.25 33.02
N PRO A 156 -13.69 -5.08 33.27
CA PRO A 156 -12.62 -4.57 32.42
C PRO A 156 -11.35 -5.42 32.49
N ALA A 157 -10.70 -5.58 31.33
CA ALA A 157 -9.36 -6.15 31.18
C ALA A 157 -8.32 -5.07 30.87
N LEU A 158 -8.69 -4.09 30.04
CA LEU A 158 -7.89 -2.89 29.74
C LEU A 158 -8.74 -1.63 29.97
N LEU A 159 -8.10 -0.56 30.46
CA LEU A 159 -8.73 0.70 30.80
C LEU A 159 -7.97 1.89 30.18
N ALA A 160 -8.69 2.83 29.57
CA ALA A 160 -8.18 4.16 29.20
C ALA A 160 -9.06 5.23 29.85
N GLU A 161 -8.47 6.18 30.56
CA GLU A 161 -9.21 7.16 31.39
C GLU A 161 -10.25 6.51 32.34
N GLY A 162 -9.96 5.30 32.82
CA GLY A 162 -10.88 4.53 33.67
C GLY A 162 -12.08 3.91 32.95
N LYS A 163 -12.18 4.07 31.62
CA LYS A 163 -13.21 3.43 30.78
C LYS A 163 -12.69 2.14 30.14
N PRO A 164 -13.53 1.11 29.96
CA PRO A 164 -13.10 -0.17 29.40
C PRO A 164 -12.75 -0.06 27.91
N VAL A 165 -11.56 -0.52 27.53
CA VAL A 165 -11.12 -0.67 26.12
C VAL A 165 -10.96 -2.14 25.73
N ALA A 166 -11.00 -3.03 26.70
CA ALA A 166 -11.28 -4.45 26.54
C ALA A 166 -11.97 -4.93 27.81
N ALA A 167 -13.01 -5.76 27.71
CA ALA A 167 -13.80 -6.20 28.86
C ALA A 167 -14.54 -7.50 28.58
N LEU A 168 -14.92 -8.19 29.66
CA LEU A 168 -16.02 -9.13 29.62
C LEU A 168 -17.35 -8.41 29.87
N ILE A 169 -18.39 -8.85 29.17
CA ILE A 169 -19.75 -8.33 29.30
C ILE A 169 -20.62 -9.51 29.77
N VAL A 170 -21.08 -9.46 31.02
CA VAL A 170 -21.77 -10.56 31.70
C VAL A 170 -23.25 -10.24 31.82
N HIS A 171 -24.09 -10.95 31.06
CA HIS A 171 -25.54 -10.75 31.03
C HIS A 171 -26.22 -11.61 32.10
N ARG A 172 -26.63 -10.99 33.23
CA ARG A 172 -27.28 -11.72 34.33
C ARG A 172 -28.80 -11.81 34.19
N GLU A 173 -29.40 -10.87 33.45
CA GLU A 173 -30.84 -10.73 33.30
C GLU A 173 -31.19 -10.38 31.83
N GLY A 174 -32.49 -10.33 31.52
CA GLY A 174 -32.96 -9.93 30.20
C GLY A 174 -32.82 -11.00 29.10
N VAL A 175 -32.88 -10.57 27.84
CA VAL A 175 -32.98 -11.46 26.67
C VAL A 175 -31.69 -12.20 26.33
N PHE A 176 -30.55 -11.75 26.86
CA PHE A 176 -29.23 -12.40 26.68
C PHE A 176 -28.75 -13.09 27.96
N ARG A 177 -29.65 -13.38 28.89
CA ARG A 177 -29.32 -13.97 30.18
C ARG A 177 -28.42 -15.21 30.02
N ASN A 178 -27.39 -15.29 30.87
CA ASN A 178 -26.35 -16.32 30.91
C ASN A 178 -25.26 -16.23 29.83
N ALA A 179 -25.34 -15.26 28.91
CA ALA A 179 -24.25 -14.98 28.01
C ALA A 179 -23.10 -14.23 28.71
N VAL A 180 -21.87 -14.53 28.28
CA VAL A 180 -20.66 -13.85 28.71
C VAL A 180 -19.82 -13.53 27.48
N ASP A 181 -19.81 -12.27 27.07
CA ASP A 181 -19.07 -11.85 25.88
C ASP A 181 -17.69 -11.35 26.27
N ALA A 182 -16.78 -11.34 25.30
CA ALA A 182 -15.51 -10.64 25.40
C ALA A 182 -15.41 -9.65 24.25
N TRP A 183 -15.19 -8.39 24.59
CA TRP A 183 -14.98 -7.33 23.61
C TRP A 183 -13.60 -6.72 23.82
N THR A 184 -12.94 -6.37 22.71
CA THR A 184 -11.68 -5.64 22.70
C THR A 184 -11.64 -4.57 21.64
N ASN A 185 -11.02 -3.42 21.94
CA ASN A 185 -10.58 -2.48 20.93
C ASN A 185 -9.65 -3.19 19.93
N TYR A 186 -9.70 -2.78 18.66
CA TYR A 186 -8.74 -3.24 17.66
C TYR A 186 -7.42 -2.47 17.86
N PRO A 187 -6.28 -3.14 18.13
CA PRO A 187 -5.02 -2.44 18.28
C PRO A 187 -4.67 -1.68 16.99
N ASN A 188 -4.14 -0.46 17.15
CA ASN A 188 -3.78 0.43 16.05
C ASN A 188 -2.86 -0.29 15.04
N PRO A 189 -3.21 -0.47 13.75
CA PRO A 189 -2.56 -1.41 12.83
C PRO A 189 -1.18 -0.95 12.29
N ARG A 190 -0.41 -0.21 13.08
CA ARG A 190 0.83 0.44 12.64
C ARG A 190 2.08 -0.45 12.75
N GLU A 191 2.07 -1.39 13.68
CA GLU A 191 3.08 -2.45 13.85
C GLU A 191 2.42 -3.80 13.52
N LEU A 192 2.08 -4.01 12.24
CA LEU A 192 1.17 -5.07 11.76
C LEU A 192 1.32 -6.43 12.45
N LEU A 193 2.54 -7.01 12.56
CA LEU A 193 2.74 -8.29 13.26
C LEU A 193 2.53 -8.20 14.77
N ALA A 194 3.10 -7.19 15.42
CA ALA A 194 2.99 -7.00 16.87
C ALA A 194 1.56 -6.61 17.30
N ASP A 195 0.80 -5.97 16.41
CA ASP A 195 -0.61 -5.64 16.62
C ASP A 195 -1.51 -6.84 16.34
N ALA A 196 -1.24 -7.62 15.29
CA ALA A 196 -1.93 -8.88 15.04
C ALA A 196 -1.72 -9.88 16.20
N TYR A 197 -0.48 -10.06 16.66
CA TYR A 197 -0.18 -10.88 17.83
C TYR A 197 -0.96 -10.41 19.07
N ALA A 198 -1.03 -9.09 19.32
CA ALA A 198 -1.78 -8.55 20.44
C ALA A 198 -3.29 -8.76 20.31
N ALA A 199 -3.84 -8.57 19.11
CA ALA A 199 -5.26 -8.82 18.83
C ALA A 199 -5.62 -10.29 19.05
N GLU A 200 -4.81 -11.22 18.55
CA GLU A 200 -5.03 -12.65 18.72
C GLU A 200 -4.91 -13.08 20.20
N GLN A 201 -3.95 -12.52 20.94
CA GLN A 201 -3.84 -12.72 22.39
C GLN A 201 -5.07 -12.19 23.14
N LEU A 202 -5.57 -11.02 22.77
CA LEU A 202 -6.79 -10.44 23.37
C LEU A 202 -8.01 -11.32 23.08
N LEU A 203 -8.18 -11.77 21.84
CA LEU A 203 -9.29 -12.65 21.45
C LEU A 203 -9.21 -13.99 22.19
N ALA A 204 -8.07 -14.69 22.14
CA ALA A 204 -7.92 -15.99 22.78
C ALA A 204 -8.06 -15.92 24.31
N ARG A 205 -7.43 -14.93 24.95
CA ARG A 205 -7.52 -14.73 26.40
C ARG A 205 -8.90 -14.26 26.83
N GLY A 206 -9.57 -13.47 26.00
CA GLY A 206 -10.97 -13.08 26.14
C GLY A 206 -11.89 -14.30 26.12
N THR A 207 -11.74 -15.18 25.13
CA THR A 207 -12.48 -16.46 25.02
C THR A 207 -12.32 -17.30 26.29
N ILE A 208 -11.09 -17.57 26.72
CA ILE A 208 -10.81 -18.39 27.90
C ILE A 208 -11.42 -17.74 29.16
N SER A 209 -11.30 -16.42 29.29
CA SER A 209 -11.85 -15.69 30.45
C SER A 209 -13.37 -15.72 30.47
N ALA A 210 -14.03 -15.55 29.31
CA ALA A 210 -15.47 -15.63 29.17
C ALA A 210 -15.99 -17.02 29.58
N LEU A 211 -15.38 -18.09 29.06
CA LEU A 211 -15.73 -19.47 29.40
C LEU A 211 -15.47 -19.79 30.87
N THR A 212 -14.43 -19.20 31.47
CA THR A 212 -14.16 -19.35 32.92
C THR A 212 -15.22 -18.66 33.77
N VAL A 213 -15.65 -17.44 33.40
CA VAL A 213 -16.73 -16.72 34.11
C VAL A 213 -18.07 -17.42 33.94
N LYS A 214 -18.30 -18.07 32.79
CA LYS A 214 -19.46 -18.93 32.54
C LYS A 214 -19.42 -20.26 33.31
N GLY A 215 -18.30 -20.58 33.95
CA GLY A 215 -18.12 -21.82 34.72
C GLY A 215 -17.81 -23.06 33.89
N LEU A 216 -17.53 -22.90 32.59
CA LEU A 216 -17.18 -23.98 31.67
C LEU A 216 -15.69 -24.36 31.75
N LEU A 217 -14.86 -23.43 32.25
CA LEU A 217 -13.46 -23.67 32.57
C LEU A 217 -13.20 -23.35 34.05
N THR A 218 -12.36 -24.16 34.69
CA THR A 218 -11.82 -23.87 36.02
C THR A 218 -10.74 -22.81 35.96
N LYS A 219 -10.48 -22.12 37.09
CA LYS A 219 -9.35 -21.18 37.22
C LYS A 219 -7.98 -21.84 36.96
N ALA A 220 -7.84 -23.13 37.26
CA ALA A 220 -6.63 -23.89 36.97
C ALA A 220 -6.43 -24.12 35.46
N GLN A 221 -7.51 -24.45 34.73
CA GLN A 221 -7.49 -24.54 33.27
C GLN A 221 -7.17 -23.18 32.63
N GLN A 222 -7.80 -22.09 33.10
CA GLN A 222 -7.49 -20.72 32.65
C GLN A 222 -6.00 -20.40 32.82
N LYS A 223 -5.44 -20.66 34.00
CA LYS A 223 -4.01 -20.38 34.28
C LYS A 223 -3.09 -21.20 33.37
N THR A 224 -3.43 -22.46 33.11
CA THR A 224 -2.67 -23.33 32.21
C THR A 224 -2.71 -22.82 30.77
N ALA A 225 -3.91 -22.49 30.27
CA ALA A 225 -4.10 -21.92 28.95
C ALA A 225 -3.33 -20.61 28.77
N PHE A 226 -3.34 -19.71 29.76
CA PHE A 226 -2.60 -18.44 29.72
C PHE A 226 -1.08 -18.61 29.72
N ARG A 227 -0.57 -19.68 30.37
CA ARG A 227 0.86 -20.02 30.30
C ARG A 227 1.23 -20.45 28.89
N VAL A 228 0.46 -21.37 28.29
CA VAL A 228 0.68 -21.84 26.90
C VAL A 228 0.65 -20.66 25.92
N LEU A 229 -0.37 -19.79 26.02
CA LEU A 229 -0.45 -18.59 25.19
C LEU A 229 0.69 -17.60 25.43
N GLY A 230 1.30 -17.60 26.62
CA GLY A 230 2.45 -16.76 26.95
C GLY A 230 3.80 -17.29 26.45
N GLU A 231 3.86 -18.58 26.06
CA GLU A 231 5.04 -19.23 25.47
C GLU A 231 5.14 -19.00 23.96
N GLU A 232 4.08 -18.50 23.31
CA GLU A 232 4.11 -18.14 21.89
C GLU A 232 5.18 -17.07 21.60
N ALA A 233 5.92 -17.27 20.51
CA ALA A 233 6.99 -16.37 20.12
C ALA A 233 6.45 -14.97 19.82
N LYS A 234 6.93 -13.97 20.57
CA LYS A 234 6.57 -12.57 20.35
C LYS A 234 7.24 -12.08 19.06
N PRO A 235 6.50 -11.44 18.14
CA PRO A 235 7.12 -10.81 16.98
C PRO A 235 8.14 -9.75 17.41
N PRO A 236 9.27 -9.63 16.68
CA PRO A 236 10.24 -8.57 16.95
C PRO A 236 9.59 -7.19 16.76
N VAL A 237 9.90 -6.25 17.64
CA VAL A 237 9.47 -4.85 17.52
C VAL A 237 10.71 -3.99 17.25
N TYR A 238 10.85 -3.56 16.00
CA TYR A 238 11.96 -2.70 15.58
C TYR A 238 11.74 -1.25 16.00
N ARG A 239 12.61 -0.74 16.88
CA ARG A 239 12.66 0.64 17.38
C ARG A 239 14.12 1.07 17.59
N ASN A 240 14.39 2.37 17.49
CA ASN A 240 15.71 2.95 17.67
C ASN A 240 16.80 2.29 16.81
N LEU A 241 16.43 1.81 15.62
CA LEU A 241 17.36 1.18 14.70
C LEU A 241 18.37 2.17 14.15
N VAL A 242 19.61 1.71 14.04
CA VAL A 242 20.64 2.34 13.23
C VAL A 242 20.84 1.45 12.01
N LEU A 243 20.42 1.94 10.85
CA LEU A 243 20.59 1.21 9.60
C LEU A 243 22.04 1.30 9.11
N PRO A 244 22.51 0.33 8.29
CA PRO A 244 23.80 0.44 7.64
C PRO A 244 23.88 1.67 6.73
N THR A 245 25.07 2.28 6.64
CA THR A 245 25.36 3.43 5.78
C THR A 245 26.50 3.13 4.79
N PRO A 246 26.38 2.08 3.93
CA PRO A 246 27.36 1.83 2.88
C PRO A 246 27.37 3.00 1.87
N PRO A 247 28.49 3.26 1.18
CA PRO A 247 28.51 4.24 0.10
C PRO A 247 27.54 3.80 -1.00
N ARG A 248 26.74 4.75 -1.50
CA ARG A 248 25.89 4.48 -2.66
C ARG A 248 26.78 4.33 -3.91
N PRO A 249 26.63 3.26 -4.70
CA PRO A 249 27.54 2.98 -5.82
C PRO A 249 27.27 3.85 -7.07
N TYR A 250 26.27 4.73 -7.03
CA TYR A 250 25.87 5.62 -8.11
C TYR A 250 25.37 6.96 -7.54
N PRO A 251 25.48 8.07 -8.30
CA PRO A 251 25.17 9.42 -7.80
C PRO A 251 23.67 9.74 -7.74
N THR A 252 22.84 8.98 -8.44
CA THR A 252 21.37 9.13 -8.50
C THR A 252 20.68 8.30 -7.41
N LEU A 253 19.37 8.50 -7.21
CA LEU A 253 18.62 7.71 -6.24
C LEU A 253 18.40 6.26 -6.72
N GLN A 254 18.12 6.08 -8.02
CA GLN A 254 18.05 4.76 -8.65
C GLN A 254 19.31 4.47 -9.48
N PRO A 255 19.70 3.20 -9.66
CA PRO A 255 20.82 2.87 -10.53
C PRO A 255 20.54 3.27 -11.98
N LYS A 256 21.55 3.83 -12.64
CA LYS A 256 21.54 4.08 -14.09
C LYS A 256 22.52 3.13 -14.78
N ARG A 257 22.19 2.71 -16.01
CA ARG A 257 23.11 1.95 -16.87
C ARG A 257 24.03 2.88 -17.66
N SER A 258 24.97 2.29 -18.40
CA SER A 258 25.68 3.04 -19.45
C SER A 258 24.72 3.35 -20.60
N PRO A 259 24.97 4.37 -21.44
CA PRO A 259 24.12 4.64 -22.60
C PRO A 259 23.95 3.39 -23.48
N PRO A 260 22.80 3.17 -24.13
CA PRO A 260 22.62 2.02 -25.00
C PRO A 260 23.60 2.00 -26.17
N THR A 261 23.75 0.85 -26.82
CA THR A 261 24.37 0.78 -28.14
C THR A 261 23.48 1.47 -29.18
N GLU A 262 24.07 1.95 -30.27
CA GLU A 262 23.30 2.58 -31.36
C GLU A 262 22.26 1.62 -31.94
N HIS A 263 22.61 0.34 -32.12
CA HIS A 263 21.72 -0.65 -32.72
C HIS A 263 21.36 -1.75 -31.71
N LEU A 264 20.17 -1.63 -31.10
CA LEU A 264 19.64 -2.63 -30.16
C LEU A 264 19.15 -3.89 -30.88
N TYR A 265 19.38 -5.05 -30.28
CA TYR A 265 18.70 -6.28 -30.64
C TYR A 265 17.29 -6.24 -30.06
N VAL A 266 16.29 -6.17 -30.93
CA VAL A 266 14.87 -6.06 -30.56
C VAL A 266 14.16 -7.38 -30.84
N ALA A 267 13.64 -8.00 -29.78
CA ALA A 267 12.91 -9.27 -29.86
C ALA A 267 11.49 -9.14 -29.30
N ASP A 268 10.51 -9.71 -30.01
CA ASP A 268 9.12 -9.75 -29.56
C ASP A 268 8.90 -10.94 -28.63
N VAL A 269 8.57 -10.67 -27.36
CA VAL A 269 8.33 -11.71 -26.35
C VAL A 269 6.86 -11.80 -25.95
N ARG A 270 5.97 -11.00 -26.55
CA ARG A 270 4.53 -10.93 -26.17
C ARG A 270 3.86 -12.30 -26.16
N HIS A 271 4.16 -13.10 -27.18
CA HIS A 271 3.58 -14.42 -27.44
C HIS A 271 4.17 -15.56 -26.60
N LEU A 272 5.27 -15.32 -25.87
CA LEU A 272 5.96 -16.34 -25.10
C LEU A 272 5.28 -16.64 -23.75
N ARG A 273 5.51 -17.85 -23.24
CA ARG A 273 5.11 -18.25 -21.88
C ARG A 273 5.92 -17.49 -20.82
N GLN A 274 5.45 -17.47 -19.56
CA GLN A 274 6.09 -16.70 -18.49
C GLN A 274 7.50 -17.22 -18.12
N ASP A 275 7.70 -18.53 -18.15
CA ASP A 275 9.02 -19.17 -17.96
C ASP A 275 10.02 -18.76 -19.06
N GLU A 276 9.56 -18.71 -20.30
CA GLU A 276 10.35 -18.27 -21.46
C GLU A 276 10.68 -16.78 -21.40
N LYS A 277 9.70 -15.95 -20.98
CA LYS A 277 9.89 -14.52 -20.73
C LYS A 277 10.96 -14.28 -19.66
N LEU A 278 10.89 -14.99 -18.53
CA LEU A 278 11.85 -14.84 -17.43
C LEU A 278 13.27 -15.28 -17.86
N LEU A 279 13.39 -16.32 -18.69
CA LEU A 279 14.66 -16.73 -19.29
C LEU A 279 15.29 -15.60 -20.12
N LEU A 280 14.52 -14.95 -20.99
CA LEU A 280 15.02 -13.88 -21.84
C LEU A 280 15.25 -12.57 -21.08
N ALA A 281 14.43 -12.25 -20.08
CA ALA A 281 14.62 -11.08 -19.23
C ALA A 281 15.88 -11.19 -18.35
N SER A 282 16.16 -12.38 -17.82
CA SER A 282 17.40 -12.62 -17.07
C SER A 282 18.63 -12.50 -17.97
N LEU A 283 18.57 -13.01 -19.21
CA LEU A 283 19.61 -12.78 -20.21
C LEU A 283 19.78 -11.29 -20.52
N GLN A 284 18.68 -10.55 -20.73
CA GLN A 284 18.69 -9.11 -20.98
C GLN A 284 19.41 -8.37 -19.86
N GLY A 285 19.06 -8.63 -18.59
CA GLY A 285 19.69 -7.99 -17.44
C GLY A 285 21.19 -8.26 -17.34
N ILE A 286 21.63 -9.49 -17.62
CA ILE A 286 23.05 -9.87 -17.63
C ILE A 286 23.80 -9.12 -18.73
N VAL A 287 23.29 -9.16 -19.96
CA VAL A 287 23.93 -8.51 -21.12
C VAL A 287 23.97 -6.99 -20.95
N ASN A 288 22.84 -6.40 -20.55
CA ASN A 288 22.70 -4.95 -20.44
C ASN A 288 23.46 -4.35 -19.26
N ARG A 289 23.92 -5.17 -18.30
CA ARG A 289 24.75 -4.72 -17.19
C ARG A 289 26.03 -4.02 -17.66
N GLU A 290 26.73 -4.60 -18.63
CA GLU A 290 27.97 -4.05 -19.18
C GLU A 290 27.69 -2.91 -20.16
N LYS A 291 26.81 -3.18 -21.13
CA LYS A 291 26.38 -2.24 -22.15
C LYS A 291 24.97 -2.64 -22.61
N PRO A 292 23.97 -1.76 -22.56
CA PRO A 292 22.63 -2.11 -23.02
C PRO A 292 22.61 -2.42 -24.52
N ARG A 293 22.18 -3.65 -24.86
CA ARG A 293 22.18 -4.23 -26.21
C ARG A 293 20.90 -4.98 -26.55
N ILE A 294 20.16 -5.49 -25.57
CA ILE A 294 18.91 -6.22 -25.78
C ILE A 294 17.73 -5.35 -25.32
N PHE A 295 16.70 -5.26 -26.16
CA PHE A 295 15.42 -4.64 -25.85
C PHE A 295 14.29 -5.62 -26.19
N LEU A 296 13.41 -5.88 -25.23
CA LEU A 296 12.34 -6.88 -25.36
C LEU A 296 10.98 -6.18 -25.47
N LEU A 297 10.15 -6.58 -26.43
CA LEU A 297 8.80 -6.06 -26.56
C LEU A 297 7.84 -6.89 -25.71
N TRP A 298 7.38 -6.31 -24.61
CA TRP A 298 6.41 -6.88 -23.66
C TRP A 298 4.97 -6.55 -24.03
N GLY A 299 4.77 -5.41 -24.69
CA GLY A 299 3.51 -4.87 -25.16
C GLY A 299 3.72 -3.82 -26.26
N ASN A 300 2.64 -3.13 -26.64
CA ASN A 300 2.72 -2.05 -27.64
C ASN A 300 3.40 -0.79 -27.08
N ASP A 301 3.39 -0.62 -25.76
CA ASP A 301 4.00 0.52 -25.07
C ASP A 301 5.53 0.51 -25.18
N ASP A 302 6.16 -0.68 -25.27
CA ASP A 302 7.61 -0.78 -25.51
C ASP A 302 8.00 -0.30 -26.91
N VAL A 303 7.14 -0.53 -27.91
CA VAL A 303 7.35 -0.04 -29.29
C VAL A 303 7.36 1.49 -29.28
N PHE A 304 6.42 2.10 -28.56
CA PHE A 304 6.40 3.54 -28.37
C PHE A 304 7.65 4.06 -27.69
N CYS A 305 8.08 3.43 -26.59
CA CYS A 305 9.30 3.85 -25.90
C CYS A 305 10.54 3.77 -26.82
N LEU A 306 10.64 2.69 -27.60
CA LEU A 306 11.71 2.53 -28.59
C LEU A 306 11.65 3.62 -29.67
N ASP A 307 10.46 3.90 -30.24
CA ASP A 307 10.28 4.95 -31.25
C ASP A 307 10.70 6.33 -30.70
N VAL A 308 10.31 6.64 -29.45
CA VAL A 308 10.72 7.88 -28.77
C VAL A 308 12.24 7.96 -28.66
N MET A 309 12.91 6.90 -28.22
CA MET A 309 14.37 6.86 -28.12
C MET A 309 15.03 7.09 -29.49
N GLN A 310 14.46 6.56 -30.58
CA GLN A 310 15.00 6.76 -31.92
C GLN A 310 14.78 8.20 -32.42
N GLN A 311 13.58 8.74 -32.23
CA GLN A 311 13.25 10.12 -32.63
C GLN A 311 14.10 11.16 -31.89
N GLN A 312 14.42 10.91 -30.63
CA GLN A 312 15.29 11.75 -29.81
C GLN A 312 16.80 11.50 -30.09
N GLY A 313 17.15 10.59 -30.99
CA GLY A 313 18.53 10.31 -31.38
C GLY A 313 19.34 9.54 -30.34
N HIS A 314 18.69 8.86 -29.39
CA HIS A 314 19.35 8.02 -28.39
C HIS A 314 19.73 6.64 -28.93
N THR A 315 19.07 6.19 -30.00
CA THR A 315 19.36 4.93 -30.70
C THR A 315 19.12 5.09 -32.21
N GLY A 316 19.77 4.26 -33.01
CA GLY A 316 19.56 4.15 -34.45
C GLY A 316 18.55 3.05 -34.82
N LYS A 317 18.65 2.52 -36.04
CA LYS A 317 17.77 1.44 -36.51
C LYS A 317 18.01 0.14 -35.70
N PRO A 318 16.98 -0.54 -35.18
CA PRO A 318 17.16 -1.77 -34.42
C PRO A 318 17.58 -2.95 -35.31
N ILE A 319 18.24 -3.92 -34.69
CA ILE A 319 18.46 -5.26 -35.24
C ILE A 319 17.25 -6.10 -34.85
N SER A 320 16.35 -6.36 -35.80
CA SER A 320 15.18 -7.20 -35.56
C SER A 320 15.57 -8.66 -35.36
N VAL A 321 15.14 -9.23 -34.24
CA VAL A 321 15.39 -10.64 -33.87
C VAL A 321 14.12 -11.44 -34.14
N ALA A 322 14.17 -12.30 -35.16
CA ALA A 322 13.01 -13.11 -35.57
C ALA A 322 12.66 -14.21 -34.57
N ASP A 323 13.67 -14.94 -34.07
CA ASP A 323 13.52 -15.89 -32.97
C ASP A 323 14.16 -15.32 -31.70
N PRO A 324 13.37 -14.94 -30.68
CA PRO A 324 13.89 -14.39 -29.42
C PRO A 324 14.94 -15.28 -28.75
N PHE A 325 14.85 -16.61 -28.88
CA PHE A 325 15.79 -17.52 -28.23
C PHE A 325 17.16 -17.56 -28.91
N SER A 326 17.28 -17.08 -30.16
CA SER A 326 18.58 -16.91 -30.82
C SER A 326 19.54 -16.02 -30.01
N LEU A 327 19.01 -15.12 -29.17
CA LEU A 327 19.78 -14.30 -28.24
C LEU A 327 20.65 -15.13 -27.28
N LEU A 328 20.21 -16.33 -26.87
CA LEU A 328 21.00 -17.22 -25.99
C LEU A 328 22.29 -17.68 -26.66
N THR A 329 22.28 -17.79 -28.00
CA THR A 329 23.46 -18.14 -28.80
C THR A 329 24.30 -16.89 -29.07
N THR A 330 23.66 -15.80 -29.52
CA THR A 330 24.32 -14.51 -29.79
C THR A 330 25.10 -14.00 -28.59
N PHE A 331 24.56 -14.18 -27.38
CA PHE A 331 25.15 -13.70 -26.13
C PHE A 331 25.65 -14.85 -25.23
N LYS A 332 26.04 -15.99 -25.81
CA LYS A 332 26.48 -17.17 -25.05
C LYS A 332 27.59 -16.88 -24.04
N ALA A 333 28.50 -15.97 -24.37
CA ALA A 333 29.61 -15.59 -23.51
C ALA A 333 29.22 -14.74 -22.29
N ALA A 334 28.01 -14.16 -22.28
CA ALA A 334 27.58 -13.26 -21.22
C ALA A 334 27.10 -13.99 -19.95
N TYR A 335 26.64 -15.24 -20.06
CA TYR A 335 26.08 -15.99 -18.93
C TYR A 335 26.82 -17.33 -18.70
N ARG A 336 26.83 -17.79 -17.45
CA ARG A 336 27.64 -18.93 -16.99
C ARG A 336 26.88 -20.25 -16.88
N GLY A 337 25.57 -20.21 -17.08
CA GLY A 337 24.67 -21.36 -16.96
C GLY A 337 23.28 -20.92 -16.52
N ALA A 338 22.52 -21.85 -15.95
CA ALA A 338 21.18 -21.61 -15.47
C ALA A 338 21.02 -21.83 -13.96
N VAL A 339 20.09 -21.08 -13.37
CA VAL A 339 19.49 -21.35 -12.06
C VAL A 339 18.07 -21.86 -12.24
N ILE A 340 17.72 -22.92 -11.51
CA ILE A 340 16.39 -23.56 -11.57
C ILE A 340 15.60 -23.24 -10.29
N PRO A 341 14.49 -22.48 -10.37
CA PRO A 341 13.58 -22.27 -9.24
C PRO A 341 12.87 -23.55 -8.80
N ASP A 342 12.47 -23.60 -7.53
CA ASP A 342 11.65 -24.67 -6.98
C ASP A 342 10.15 -24.36 -7.13
N PRO A 343 9.37 -25.14 -7.90
CA PRO A 343 7.92 -24.93 -8.00
C PRO A 343 7.16 -25.21 -6.69
N LYS A 344 7.79 -25.85 -5.68
CA LYS A 344 7.19 -26.09 -4.36
C LYS A 344 7.37 -24.93 -3.38
N VAL A 345 8.09 -23.88 -3.77
CA VAL A 345 8.31 -22.68 -2.96
C VAL A 345 7.99 -21.48 -3.83
N TYR A 346 6.84 -20.84 -3.57
CA TYR A 346 6.29 -19.78 -4.42
C TYR A 346 7.27 -18.61 -4.62
N ALA A 347 8.01 -18.23 -3.58
CA ALA A 347 9.02 -17.16 -3.65
C ALA A 347 10.36 -17.57 -4.30
N SER A 348 10.55 -18.85 -4.67
CA SER A 348 11.81 -19.33 -5.25
C SER A 348 12.26 -18.62 -6.54
N PRO A 349 11.35 -18.20 -7.46
CA PRO A 349 11.74 -17.38 -8.61
C PRO A 349 12.40 -16.04 -8.22
N CYS A 350 12.03 -15.43 -7.09
CA CYS A 350 12.71 -14.23 -6.59
C CYS A 350 14.17 -14.55 -6.19
N ILE A 351 14.41 -15.67 -5.52
CA ILE A 351 15.77 -16.12 -5.18
C ILE A 351 16.60 -16.41 -6.43
N ALA A 352 15.97 -16.92 -7.49
CA ALA A 352 16.63 -17.13 -8.77
C ALA A 352 17.03 -15.81 -9.44
N VAL A 353 16.25 -14.74 -9.30
CA VAL A 353 16.62 -13.38 -9.76
C VAL A 353 17.86 -12.87 -9.03
N ASP A 354 17.94 -13.06 -7.71
CA ASP A 354 19.10 -12.65 -6.91
C ASP A 354 20.38 -13.37 -7.38
N LEU A 355 20.29 -14.69 -7.56
CA LEU A 355 21.40 -15.51 -8.04
C LEU A 355 21.79 -15.21 -9.49
N ALA A 356 20.81 -14.91 -10.36
CA ALA A 356 21.06 -14.45 -11.72
C ALA A 356 21.88 -13.15 -11.73
N GLY A 357 21.53 -12.21 -10.83
CA GLY A 357 22.29 -10.98 -10.63
C GLY A 357 23.72 -11.22 -10.16
N LEU A 358 23.91 -12.11 -9.19
CA LEU A 358 25.22 -12.34 -8.55
C LEU A 358 26.18 -13.19 -9.37
N ASP A 359 25.68 -14.25 -10.00
CA ASP A 359 26.49 -15.34 -10.54
C ASP A 359 26.38 -15.46 -12.08
N ASP A 360 25.76 -14.47 -12.74
CA ASP A 360 25.56 -14.38 -14.19
C ASP A 360 24.83 -15.62 -14.76
N LEU A 361 23.74 -16.01 -14.09
CA LEU A 361 22.95 -17.18 -14.45
C LEU A 361 21.63 -16.76 -15.10
N VAL A 362 21.27 -17.39 -16.22
CA VAL A 362 19.92 -17.24 -16.75
C VAL A 362 18.93 -18.07 -15.93
N ILE A 363 17.68 -17.65 -15.86
CA ILE A 363 16.65 -18.36 -15.08
C ILE A 363 15.90 -19.30 -16.02
N ALA A 364 15.82 -20.58 -15.69
CA ALA A 364 15.17 -21.57 -16.55
C ALA A 364 14.39 -22.60 -15.73
N THR A 365 13.39 -23.23 -16.35
CA THR A 365 12.87 -24.52 -15.87
C THR A 365 13.82 -25.64 -16.29
N PRO A 366 13.72 -26.86 -15.71
CA PRO A 366 14.49 -28.02 -16.18
C PRO A 366 14.31 -28.28 -17.68
N GLU A 367 13.09 -28.11 -18.19
CA GLU A 367 12.74 -28.35 -19.60
C GLU A 367 13.42 -27.31 -20.50
N LEU A 368 13.41 -26.04 -20.12
CA LEU A 368 14.11 -24.98 -20.86
C LEU A 368 15.62 -25.16 -20.82
N ALA A 369 16.18 -25.54 -19.67
CA ALA A 369 17.60 -25.83 -19.53
C ALA A 369 18.05 -26.98 -20.43
N ALA A 370 17.26 -28.06 -20.49
CA ALA A 370 17.51 -29.17 -21.39
C ALA A 370 17.38 -28.76 -22.86
N LYS A 371 16.29 -28.06 -23.22
CA LYS A 371 16.01 -27.60 -24.60
C LYS A 371 17.13 -26.73 -25.16
N TRP A 372 17.70 -25.84 -24.35
CA TRP A 372 18.73 -24.88 -24.78
C TRP A 372 20.15 -25.26 -24.34
N ASN A 373 20.35 -26.50 -23.88
CA ASN A 373 21.63 -27.03 -23.42
C ASN A 373 22.35 -26.07 -22.43
N LEU A 374 21.59 -25.59 -21.44
CA LEU A 374 22.07 -24.68 -20.41
C LEU A 374 22.65 -25.50 -19.25
N PRO A 375 23.95 -25.36 -18.90
CA PRO A 375 24.49 -26.02 -17.73
C PRO A 375 23.78 -25.53 -16.46
N ILE A 376 23.15 -26.43 -15.71
CA ILE A 376 22.53 -26.09 -14.42
C ILE A 376 23.64 -25.86 -13.41
N LYS A 377 23.84 -24.61 -12.98
CA LYS A 377 24.84 -24.23 -11.98
C LYS A 377 24.27 -24.23 -10.57
N THR A 378 23.00 -23.86 -10.45
CA THR A 378 22.27 -23.84 -9.18
C THR A 378 20.89 -24.45 -9.36
N ASP A 379 20.55 -25.41 -8.51
CA ASP A 379 19.23 -26.03 -8.47
C ASP A 379 18.61 -25.78 -7.09
N LEU A 380 17.55 -24.98 -7.05
CA LEU A 380 16.87 -24.58 -5.82
C LEU A 380 15.86 -25.63 -5.34
N ARG A 381 15.58 -26.67 -6.14
CA ARG A 381 14.60 -27.69 -5.79
C ARG A 381 15.01 -28.43 -4.52
N GLY A 382 14.10 -28.45 -3.54
CA GLY A 382 14.31 -29.08 -2.23
C GLY A 382 15.32 -28.36 -1.34
N LYS A 383 15.70 -27.10 -1.65
CA LYS A 383 16.64 -26.32 -0.82
C LYS A 383 15.98 -25.56 0.31
N PHE A 384 14.70 -25.25 0.19
CA PHE A 384 13.95 -24.48 1.18
C PHE A 384 12.71 -25.23 1.63
N LYS A 385 12.37 -25.08 2.92
CA LYS A 385 11.16 -25.66 3.48
C LYS A 385 9.90 -24.93 3.01
N ASP A 386 9.96 -23.60 2.93
CA ASP A 386 8.86 -22.69 2.65
C ASP A 386 9.39 -21.33 2.16
N ASN A 387 8.49 -20.38 1.88
CA ASN A 387 8.86 -19.04 1.41
C ASN A 387 9.69 -18.28 2.45
N ALA A 388 9.36 -18.40 3.73
CA ALA A 388 10.10 -17.72 4.80
C ALA A 388 11.55 -18.21 4.87
N ASP A 389 11.79 -19.52 4.72
CA ASP A 389 13.14 -20.08 4.66
C ASP A 389 13.95 -19.58 3.44
N ALA A 390 13.28 -19.45 2.28
CA ALA A 390 13.87 -18.85 1.09
C ALA A 390 14.22 -17.37 1.28
N LEU A 391 13.32 -16.55 1.86
CA LEU A 391 13.57 -15.15 2.16
C LEU A 391 14.68 -14.97 3.20
N ARG A 392 14.76 -15.87 4.19
CA ARG A 392 15.87 -15.90 5.15
C ARG A 392 17.21 -16.13 4.46
N TYR A 393 17.26 -17.04 3.50
CA TYR A 393 18.46 -17.28 2.68
C TYR A 393 18.86 -16.04 1.89
N ALA A 394 17.90 -15.37 1.22
CA ALA A 394 18.16 -14.12 0.53
C ALA A 394 18.76 -13.07 1.47
N ARG A 395 18.13 -12.86 2.64
CA ARG A 395 18.57 -11.89 3.64
C ARG A 395 19.97 -12.18 4.21
N THR A 396 20.26 -13.44 4.54
CA THR A 396 21.48 -13.79 5.31
C THR A 396 22.66 -14.15 4.43
N THR A 397 22.42 -14.68 3.23
CA THR A 397 23.47 -15.19 2.34
C THR A 397 23.66 -14.32 1.11
N LEU A 398 22.58 -13.82 0.51
CA LEU A 398 22.65 -13.09 -0.76
C LEU A 398 22.78 -11.58 -0.57
N LEU A 399 21.98 -10.97 0.32
CA LEU A 399 21.96 -9.52 0.57
C LEU A 399 23.34 -8.90 0.81
N PRO A 400 24.29 -9.53 1.55
CA PRO A 400 25.64 -8.97 1.73
C PRO A 400 26.44 -8.78 0.43
N ARG A 401 26.04 -9.46 -0.66
CA ARG A 401 26.68 -9.40 -1.98
C ARG A 401 25.86 -8.61 -3.01
N LEU A 402 24.60 -8.32 -2.70
CA LEU A 402 23.67 -7.58 -3.56
C LEU A 402 23.83 -6.07 -3.35
N ASN A 403 23.30 -5.28 -4.28
CA ASN A 403 23.12 -3.85 -4.11
C ASN A 403 22.03 -3.61 -3.03
N PRO A 404 22.38 -3.10 -1.84
CA PRO A 404 21.43 -3.01 -0.74
C PRO A 404 20.48 -1.81 -0.89
N PHE A 405 20.68 -0.95 -1.89
CA PHE A 405 19.82 0.20 -2.18
C PHE A 405 18.69 -0.09 -3.18
N LEU A 406 18.59 -1.32 -3.70
CA LEU A 406 17.59 -1.68 -4.70
C LEU A 406 16.99 -3.05 -4.40
N ALA A 407 15.66 -3.08 -4.30
CA ALA A 407 14.90 -4.31 -4.27
C ALA A 407 13.69 -4.25 -5.22
N LEU A 408 13.14 -5.41 -5.53
CA LEU A 408 11.94 -5.64 -6.31
C LEU A 408 10.94 -6.43 -5.47
N CYS A 409 9.78 -5.83 -5.18
CA CYS A 409 8.63 -6.52 -4.61
C CYS A 409 7.67 -6.85 -5.74
N LEU A 410 7.54 -8.12 -6.11
CA LEU A 410 6.67 -8.49 -7.22
C LEU A 410 6.22 -9.95 -7.15
N ASP A 411 4.97 -10.17 -7.49
CA ASP A 411 4.39 -11.51 -7.62
C ASP A 411 5.19 -12.34 -8.66
N PRO A 412 5.68 -13.55 -8.31
CA PRO A 412 6.50 -14.37 -9.18
C PRO A 412 6.02 -14.53 -10.64
N PRO A 413 4.72 -14.66 -10.94
CA PRO A 413 4.22 -14.71 -12.32
C PRO A 413 4.44 -13.43 -13.15
N LEU A 414 4.70 -12.29 -12.51
CA LEU A 414 4.92 -10.99 -13.16
C LEU A 414 6.42 -10.68 -13.36
N LEU A 415 7.35 -11.51 -12.85
CA LEU A 415 8.78 -11.21 -12.87
C LEU A 415 9.37 -10.99 -14.26
N GLY A 416 8.75 -11.51 -15.32
CA GLY A 416 9.25 -11.40 -16.69
C GLY A 416 9.64 -9.97 -17.09
N SER A 417 8.78 -8.96 -16.86
CA SER A 417 9.02 -7.60 -17.36
C SER A 417 9.97 -6.77 -16.50
N GLN A 418 10.06 -7.00 -15.18
CA GLN A 418 10.74 -6.11 -14.23
C GLN A 418 12.23 -6.40 -14.00
N VAL A 419 12.66 -7.64 -14.26
CA VAL A 419 13.89 -8.15 -13.65
C VAL A 419 15.16 -7.75 -14.38
N ASP A 420 15.06 -7.19 -15.58
CA ASP A 420 16.23 -6.85 -16.40
C ASP A 420 17.17 -5.88 -15.66
N ASP A 421 16.67 -4.73 -15.21
CA ASP A 421 17.49 -3.74 -14.50
C ASP A 421 17.81 -4.17 -13.06
N ILE A 422 16.95 -4.98 -12.43
CA ILE A 422 17.21 -5.54 -11.10
C ILE A 422 18.42 -6.49 -11.16
N ILE A 423 18.46 -7.38 -12.15
CA ILE A 423 19.60 -8.27 -12.41
C ILE A 423 20.82 -7.44 -12.82
N ALA A 424 20.65 -6.46 -13.70
CA ALA A 424 21.75 -5.61 -14.15
C ALA A 424 22.41 -4.85 -12.98
N ALA A 425 21.60 -4.29 -12.08
CA ALA A 425 22.05 -3.55 -10.90
C ALA A 425 22.33 -4.43 -9.67
N ARG A 426 22.17 -5.76 -9.79
CA ARG A 426 22.33 -6.73 -8.71
C ARG A 426 21.44 -6.42 -7.49
N GLY A 427 20.21 -5.99 -7.71
CA GLY A 427 19.21 -5.76 -6.67
C GLY A 427 18.62 -7.07 -6.13
N MET A 428 17.88 -6.97 -5.04
CA MET A 428 17.20 -8.10 -4.38
C MET A 428 15.74 -8.23 -4.83
N ALA A 429 15.26 -9.41 -5.21
CA ALA A 429 13.85 -9.67 -5.44
C ALA A 429 13.22 -10.39 -4.24
N PHE A 430 11.95 -10.06 -3.95
CA PHE A 430 11.17 -10.76 -2.94
C PHE A 430 9.67 -10.65 -3.22
N TRP A 431 8.91 -11.53 -2.57
CA TRP A 431 7.46 -11.47 -2.52
C TRP A 431 6.97 -11.97 -1.16
N VAL A 432 5.85 -11.41 -0.69
CA VAL A 432 5.14 -11.92 0.47
C VAL A 432 3.76 -12.38 0.02
N THR A 433 3.42 -13.64 0.28
CA THR A 433 2.09 -14.17 -0.02
C THR A 433 1.04 -13.51 0.87
N GLY A 434 -0.02 -12.99 0.24
CA GLY A 434 -1.09 -12.29 0.94
C GLY A 434 -2.08 -13.24 1.60
N SER A 435 -2.99 -12.68 2.40
CA SER A 435 -3.93 -13.46 3.24
C SER A 435 -4.87 -14.39 2.46
N LEU A 436 -5.16 -14.12 1.18
CA LEU A 436 -5.99 -14.97 0.33
C LEU A 436 -5.17 -15.90 -0.58
N ALA A 437 -3.83 -15.81 -0.52
CA ALA A 437 -2.89 -16.59 -1.31
C ALA A 437 -2.19 -17.69 -0.50
N GLN A 438 -2.79 -18.12 0.62
CA GLN A 438 -2.18 -19.09 1.53
C GLN A 438 -2.29 -20.55 1.02
N ASP A 439 -2.96 -20.77 -0.11
CA ASP A 439 -2.94 -22.01 -0.88
C ASP A 439 -1.66 -22.17 -1.72
N LYS A 440 -0.86 -21.10 -1.89
CA LYS A 440 0.37 -21.14 -2.68
C LYS A 440 1.44 -22.03 -2.02
N PRO A 441 2.29 -22.73 -2.79
CA PRO A 441 3.32 -23.59 -2.25
C PRO A 441 4.27 -22.84 -1.30
N GLY A 442 4.39 -23.32 -0.06
CA GLY A 442 5.27 -22.72 0.95
C GLY A 442 4.81 -21.38 1.53
N ALA A 443 3.55 -20.98 1.31
CA ALA A 443 3.00 -19.73 1.82
C ALA A 443 2.85 -19.69 3.34
N ASP A 444 3.32 -18.61 3.95
CA ASP A 444 3.08 -18.22 5.34
C ASP A 444 3.22 -16.69 5.46
N GLU A 445 2.12 -15.95 5.30
CA GLU A 445 2.11 -14.46 5.32
C GLU A 445 2.90 -13.90 6.52
N LYS A 446 2.73 -14.50 7.71
CA LYS A 446 3.34 -13.97 8.95
C LYS A 446 4.84 -14.21 8.98
N ALA A 447 5.28 -15.42 8.65
CA ALA A 447 6.69 -15.77 8.65
C ALA A 447 7.44 -15.02 7.52
N GLU A 448 6.82 -14.90 6.35
CA GLU A 448 7.36 -14.13 5.23
C GLU A 448 7.49 -12.64 5.57
N TYR A 449 6.46 -12.02 6.15
CA TYR A 449 6.51 -10.62 6.58
C TYR A 449 7.62 -10.38 7.62
N ALA A 450 7.81 -11.30 8.56
CA ALA A 450 8.86 -11.20 9.57
C ALA A 450 10.27 -11.21 8.94
N GLU A 451 10.50 -12.02 7.90
CA GLU A 451 11.77 -12.03 7.17
C GLU A 451 11.98 -10.73 6.37
N ILE A 452 10.92 -10.10 5.84
CA ILE A 452 11.04 -8.80 5.18
C ILE A 452 11.35 -7.68 6.19
N GLU A 453 10.73 -7.65 7.37
CA GLU A 453 11.11 -6.69 8.42
C GLU A 453 12.60 -6.86 8.82
N ALA A 454 13.04 -8.11 8.99
CA ALA A 454 14.43 -8.42 9.30
C ALA A 454 15.37 -8.02 8.16
N THR A 455 14.92 -8.11 6.90
CA THR A 455 15.69 -7.69 5.71
C THR A 455 15.82 -6.17 5.70
N PHE A 456 14.73 -5.44 5.90
CA PHE A 456 14.73 -3.97 5.86
C PHE A 456 15.51 -3.33 7.01
N ALA A 457 15.61 -4.02 8.15
CA ALA A 457 16.50 -3.65 9.24
C ALA A 457 18.01 -3.76 8.88
N GLN A 458 18.36 -4.49 7.81
CA GLN A 458 19.73 -4.68 7.32
C GLN A 458 20.01 -3.92 6.02
N MET A 459 18.98 -3.31 5.43
CA MET A 459 19.13 -2.46 4.24
C MET A 459 19.30 -0.98 4.66
N PRO A 460 20.10 -0.20 3.91
CA PRO A 460 20.32 1.21 4.19
C PRO A 460 19.06 2.06 4.07
N MET A 461 19.16 3.27 4.62
CA MET A 461 18.17 4.32 4.45
C MET A 461 18.05 4.73 2.97
N GLY A 462 16.83 4.98 2.50
CA GLY A 462 16.60 5.39 1.11
C GLY A 462 16.86 4.27 0.09
N GLY A 463 16.74 3.01 0.51
CA GLY A 463 16.65 1.88 -0.41
C GLY A 463 15.33 1.91 -1.19
N ILE A 464 15.38 1.65 -2.48
CA ILE A 464 14.23 1.64 -3.38
C ILE A 464 13.62 0.24 -3.40
N ILE A 465 12.29 0.17 -3.28
CA ILE A 465 11.48 -1.03 -3.54
C ILE A 465 10.69 -0.78 -4.83
N ARG A 466 11.16 -1.37 -5.93
CA ARG A 466 10.45 -1.41 -7.22
C ARG A 466 9.33 -2.45 -7.22
N GLY A 467 8.53 -2.46 -8.28
CA GLY A 467 7.41 -3.38 -8.46
C GLY A 467 6.16 -2.85 -7.78
N TYR A 468 5.35 -3.71 -7.18
CA TYR A 468 4.15 -3.29 -6.46
C TYR A 468 3.78 -4.30 -5.38
N TRP A 469 3.27 -3.81 -4.25
CA TRP A 469 2.96 -4.62 -3.06
C TRP A 469 1.68 -5.46 -3.19
N TRP A 470 0.95 -5.33 -4.31
CA TRP A 470 -0.38 -5.89 -4.54
C TRP A 470 -0.45 -6.50 -5.95
N SER A 471 -1.13 -7.65 -6.07
CA SER A 471 -1.35 -8.34 -7.36
C SER A 471 -2.79 -8.87 -7.47
N GLY A 472 -3.74 -8.21 -6.81
CA GLY A 472 -5.12 -8.68 -6.66
C GLY A 472 -5.57 -8.72 -5.20
N ASP A 473 -6.88 -8.83 -4.98
CA ASP A 473 -7.45 -8.88 -3.63
C ASP A 473 -6.84 -10.03 -2.82
N GLY A 474 -6.18 -9.67 -1.71
CA GLY A 474 -5.48 -10.61 -0.83
C GLY A 474 -4.25 -11.31 -1.44
N MET A 475 -3.77 -10.85 -2.60
CA MET A 475 -2.49 -11.23 -3.22
C MET A 475 -1.44 -10.16 -2.91
N GLY A 476 -0.38 -10.52 -2.19
CA GLY A 476 0.60 -9.56 -1.67
C GLY A 476 0.18 -8.94 -0.35
N LEU A 477 0.95 -7.96 0.13
CA LEU A 477 0.63 -7.22 1.35
C LEU A 477 -0.50 -6.19 1.16
N GLY A 478 -0.77 -5.82 -0.08
CA GLY A 478 -1.62 -4.68 -0.42
C GLY A 478 -0.83 -3.37 -0.41
N GLU A 479 -1.36 -2.38 -1.12
CA GLU A 479 -0.72 -1.07 -1.31
C GLU A 479 -0.37 -0.38 0.02
N TYR A 480 -1.40 0.00 0.80
CA TYR A 480 -1.18 0.72 2.05
C TYR A 480 -0.33 -0.06 3.06
N PRO A 481 -0.59 -1.35 3.36
CA PRO A 481 0.26 -2.10 4.28
C PRO A 481 1.72 -2.20 3.82
N GLY A 482 1.95 -2.45 2.52
CA GLY A 482 3.30 -2.55 1.95
C GLY A 482 4.07 -1.23 1.97
N VAL A 483 3.44 -0.14 1.55
CA VAL A 483 4.05 1.21 1.57
C VAL A 483 4.36 1.66 3.00
N ARG A 484 3.47 1.37 3.97
CA ARG A 484 3.71 1.65 5.39
C ARG A 484 4.88 0.83 5.94
N LEU A 485 4.97 -0.47 5.60
CA LEU A 485 6.11 -1.32 5.97
C LEU A 485 7.42 -0.73 5.45
N GLY A 486 7.51 -0.42 4.15
CA GLY A 486 8.69 0.20 3.57
C GLY A 486 9.04 1.52 4.27
N SER A 487 8.06 2.40 4.43
CA SER A 487 8.23 3.72 5.05
C SER A 487 8.76 3.62 6.48
N ARG A 488 8.25 2.68 7.30
CA ARG A 488 8.69 2.46 8.68
C ARG A 488 10.20 2.24 8.80
N PHE A 489 10.81 1.55 7.84
CA PHE A 489 12.25 1.29 7.76
C PHE A 489 12.98 2.25 6.80
N GLY A 490 12.31 3.29 6.33
CA GLY A 490 12.90 4.30 5.45
C GLY A 490 13.21 3.80 4.04
N LYS A 491 12.35 2.92 3.51
CA LYS A 491 12.40 2.40 2.14
C LYS A 491 11.36 3.10 1.29
N ILE A 492 11.74 3.40 0.05
CA ILE A 492 10.93 4.20 -0.88
C ILE A 492 10.29 3.26 -1.89
N THR A 493 8.96 3.29 -2.02
CA THR A 493 8.28 2.51 -3.06
C THR A 493 8.36 3.26 -4.39
N THR A 494 8.66 2.55 -5.47
CA THR A 494 8.51 3.05 -6.84
C THR A 494 7.66 2.05 -7.60
N VAL A 495 6.41 2.42 -7.87
CA VAL A 495 5.47 1.51 -8.52
C VAL A 495 5.88 1.32 -9.98
N SER A 496 6.16 0.08 -10.38
CA SER A 496 6.70 -0.19 -11.71
C SER A 496 6.28 -1.51 -12.35
N ASP A 497 5.41 -2.30 -11.71
CA ASP A 497 5.05 -3.72 -11.95
C ASP A 497 4.74 -4.21 -13.38
N TYR A 498 4.40 -3.32 -14.32
CA TYR A 498 4.12 -3.66 -15.73
C TYR A 498 5.06 -3.01 -16.76
N VAL A 499 6.24 -2.55 -16.35
CA VAL A 499 7.25 -1.93 -17.24
C VAL A 499 8.54 -2.75 -17.31
N GLY A 500 9.07 -2.93 -18.52
CA GLY A 500 10.41 -3.49 -18.72
C GLY A 500 11.36 -2.54 -19.43
N ASN A 501 12.55 -3.06 -19.77
CA ASN A 501 13.60 -2.35 -20.49
C ASN A 501 14.26 -1.17 -19.74
N TYR A 502 14.10 -1.09 -18.41
CA TYR A 502 14.83 -0.09 -17.62
C TYR A 502 16.34 -0.30 -17.64
N SER A 503 16.82 -1.51 -17.94
CA SER A 503 18.24 -1.76 -18.20
C SER A 503 18.74 -1.09 -19.48
N VAL A 504 17.85 -0.53 -20.30
CA VAL A 504 18.18 0.24 -21.51
C VAL A 504 17.93 1.73 -21.29
N THR A 505 16.70 2.09 -20.92
CA THR A 505 16.24 3.48 -20.85
C THR A 505 16.91 4.28 -19.73
N SER A 506 17.28 3.62 -18.62
CA SER A 506 18.02 4.28 -17.52
C SER A 506 19.42 4.73 -17.93
N GLY A 507 19.97 4.20 -19.03
CA GLY A 507 21.28 4.60 -19.55
C GLY A 507 21.29 5.97 -20.22
N ILE A 508 20.11 6.52 -20.53
CA ILE A 508 19.99 7.80 -21.21
C ILE A 508 20.13 8.95 -20.21
N THR A 509 20.81 10.02 -20.61
CA THR A 509 21.01 11.20 -19.78
C THR A 509 20.56 12.44 -20.52
N LEU A 510 19.81 13.29 -19.83
CA LEU A 510 19.34 14.57 -20.32
C LEU A 510 20.16 15.69 -19.68
N THR A 511 20.52 16.71 -20.46
CA THR A 511 21.31 17.84 -19.98
C THR A 511 20.50 18.78 -19.09
N SER A 512 19.27 19.08 -19.51
CA SER A 512 18.32 19.88 -18.74
C SER A 512 16.89 19.57 -19.18
N LEU A 513 15.94 19.78 -18.28
CA LEU A 513 14.52 19.69 -18.55
C LEU A 513 13.84 20.95 -18.04
N LYS A 514 12.83 21.39 -18.77
CA LYS A 514 11.98 22.49 -18.36
C LYS A 514 10.57 22.19 -18.82
N GLN A 515 9.61 22.35 -17.92
CA GLN A 515 8.21 22.20 -18.28
C GLN A 515 7.76 23.35 -19.19
N LYS A 516 6.66 23.17 -19.93
CA LYS A 516 6.05 24.30 -20.64
C LYS A 516 5.63 25.39 -19.66
N THR A 517 5.88 26.64 -20.07
CA THR A 517 5.49 27.80 -19.28
C THR A 517 3.97 27.97 -19.36
N GLN A 518 3.31 27.89 -18.21
CA GLN A 518 1.87 28.10 -18.13
C GLN A 518 1.50 29.56 -18.42
N PRO A 519 0.33 29.81 -19.03
CA PRO A 519 -0.14 31.16 -19.28
C PRO A 519 -0.34 31.92 -17.95
N PRO A 520 -0.27 33.26 -17.99
CA PRO A 520 -0.57 34.07 -16.81
C PRO A 520 -1.93 33.69 -16.22
N ALA A 521 -2.03 33.76 -14.89
CA ALA A 521 -3.32 33.54 -14.23
C ALA A 521 -4.36 34.55 -14.76
N PRO A 522 -5.63 34.13 -14.92
CA PRO A 522 -6.69 35.06 -15.26
C PRO A 522 -6.82 36.15 -14.19
N LYS A 523 -7.46 37.27 -14.51
CA LYS A 523 -7.76 38.31 -13.51
C LYS A 523 -8.66 37.72 -12.42
N LEU A 524 -8.32 37.99 -11.16
CA LEU A 524 -9.15 37.60 -10.01
C LEU A 524 -10.52 38.29 -10.09
N ASP A 525 -11.57 37.50 -10.12
CA ASP A 525 -12.97 37.91 -9.98
C ASP A 525 -13.50 37.35 -8.66
N PRO A 526 -13.86 38.22 -7.69
CA PRO A 526 -14.27 37.79 -6.36
C PRO A 526 -15.58 37.01 -6.35
N SER A 527 -16.32 36.95 -7.46
CA SER A 527 -17.56 36.18 -7.59
C SER A 527 -17.36 34.71 -8.01
N LYS A 528 -16.12 34.30 -8.34
CA LYS A 528 -15.83 33.02 -8.99
C LYS A 528 -15.25 31.95 -8.05
N VAL A 529 -15.35 30.70 -8.49
CA VAL A 529 -14.57 29.57 -7.98
C VAL A 529 -13.51 29.22 -9.00
N TYR A 530 -12.26 29.09 -8.56
CA TYR A 530 -11.15 28.61 -9.37
C TYR A 530 -10.82 27.18 -8.96
N LEU A 531 -10.60 26.31 -9.94
CA LEU A 531 -10.29 24.91 -9.70
C LEU A 531 -9.09 24.45 -10.53
N ALA A 532 -8.12 23.82 -9.87
CA ALA A 532 -7.10 23.03 -10.54
C ALA A 532 -7.52 21.57 -10.53
N ILE A 533 -7.64 20.97 -11.72
CA ILE A 533 -7.92 19.54 -11.86
C ILE A 533 -6.59 18.81 -11.84
N THR A 534 -6.42 17.80 -11.00
CA THR A 534 -5.20 17.01 -10.93
C THR A 534 -5.49 15.52 -11.04
N MET A 535 -4.83 14.86 -11.99
CA MET A 535 -4.93 13.42 -12.24
C MET A 535 -4.13 12.61 -11.22
N SER A 536 -4.66 11.47 -10.79
CA SER A 536 -4.02 10.51 -9.87
C SER A 536 -2.91 9.68 -10.53
N ASP A 537 -2.26 8.81 -9.75
CA ASP A 537 -1.38 7.72 -10.19
C ASP A 537 -0.14 8.13 -11.02
N GLY A 538 0.31 9.37 -10.88
CA GLY A 538 1.55 9.84 -11.50
C GLY A 538 2.82 9.31 -10.80
N ASP A 539 2.71 8.77 -9.59
CA ASP A 539 3.79 8.04 -8.92
C ASP A 539 4.02 6.65 -9.54
N ASN A 540 2.99 6.11 -10.20
CA ASN A 540 3.04 4.83 -10.88
C ASN A 540 3.71 4.97 -12.26
N LEU A 541 4.93 4.47 -12.37
CA LEU A 541 5.74 4.60 -13.58
C LEU A 541 5.14 3.87 -14.79
N CYS A 542 4.29 2.86 -14.55
CA CYS A 542 3.56 2.15 -15.60
C CYS A 542 2.69 3.09 -16.42
N THR A 543 2.17 4.15 -15.80
CA THR A 543 1.28 5.09 -16.49
C THR A 543 1.98 5.89 -17.59
N PHE A 544 3.29 6.10 -17.47
CA PHE A 544 4.07 6.86 -18.45
C PHE A 544 4.48 6.06 -19.68
N ASN A 545 4.45 4.73 -19.62
CA ASN A 545 4.82 3.91 -20.77
C ASN A 545 3.73 3.91 -21.87
N GLY A 546 2.47 4.09 -21.51
CA GLY A 546 1.37 4.11 -22.50
C GLY A 546 0.06 4.71 -22.04
N PHE A 547 -0.29 4.64 -20.75
CA PHE A 547 -1.57 5.14 -20.26
C PHE A 547 -1.75 6.65 -20.52
N TRP A 548 -0.78 7.49 -20.11
CA TRP A 548 -0.85 8.94 -20.33
C TRP A 548 -0.74 9.34 -21.79
N ARG A 549 -0.07 8.54 -22.62
CA ARG A 549 -0.02 8.76 -24.07
C ARG A 549 -1.42 8.83 -24.69
N ASN A 550 -2.38 8.04 -24.18
CA ASN A 550 -3.76 8.09 -24.66
C ASN A 550 -4.43 9.44 -24.39
N TYR A 551 -4.12 10.09 -23.25
CA TYR A 551 -4.61 11.43 -22.95
C TYR A 551 -3.97 12.48 -23.86
N PHE A 552 -2.67 12.32 -24.16
CA PHE A 552 -1.95 13.26 -25.03
C PHE A 552 -2.37 13.16 -26.50
N ASN A 553 -2.87 12.00 -26.92
CA ASN A 553 -3.41 11.76 -28.27
C ASN A 553 -4.91 12.08 -28.40
N ASP A 554 -5.61 12.32 -27.29
CA ASP A 554 -7.05 12.61 -27.31
C ASP A 554 -7.30 14.00 -27.93
N PRO A 555 -8.30 14.18 -28.82
CA PRO A 555 -8.60 15.48 -29.43
C PRO A 555 -8.97 16.61 -28.43
N LEU A 556 -9.35 16.26 -27.20
CA LEU A 556 -9.63 17.23 -26.14
C LEU A 556 -8.39 17.67 -25.37
N HIS A 557 -7.23 17.05 -25.61
CA HIS A 557 -5.96 17.43 -24.99
C HIS A 557 -5.65 18.91 -25.25
N GLY A 558 -5.28 19.62 -24.18
CA GLY A 558 -4.98 21.04 -24.23
C GLY A 558 -6.18 21.99 -24.28
N THR A 559 -7.42 21.50 -24.42
CA THR A 559 -8.63 22.35 -24.51
C THR A 559 -9.08 22.94 -23.16
N PHE A 560 -8.56 22.41 -22.05
CA PHE A 560 -8.76 22.94 -20.70
C PHE A 560 -7.53 22.64 -19.82
N PRO A 561 -7.30 23.41 -18.73
CA PRO A 561 -6.21 23.16 -17.79
C PRO A 561 -6.28 21.79 -17.10
N LEU A 562 -5.17 21.06 -17.09
CA LEU A 562 -5.07 19.76 -16.41
C LEU A 562 -3.69 19.57 -15.75
N GLY A 563 -3.69 19.10 -14.51
CA GLY A 563 -2.48 18.74 -13.78
C GLY A 563 -2.21 17.24 -13.85
N TYR A 564 -0.99 16.84 -14.17
CA TYR A 564 -0.57 15.43 -14.16
C TYR A 564 0.45 15.20 -13.05
N GLY A 565 0.20 14.23 -12.18
CA GLY A 565 1.26 13.76 -11.29
C GLY A 565 2.42 13.17 -12.09
N MET A 566 3.64 13.34 -11.60
CA MET A 566 4.84 12.70 -12.16
C MET A 566 5.76 12.26 -11.03
N ALA A 567 6.12 10.97 -11.03
CA ALA A 567 7.10 10.41 -10.12
C ALA A 567 8.48 10.97 -10.47
N PRO A 568 9.18 11.62 -9.53
CA PRO A 568 10.45 12.24 -9.88
C PRO A 568 11.54 11.24 -10.30
N THR A 569 11.49 10.01 -9.77
CA THR A 569 12.44 8.94 -10.13
C THR A 569 12.27 8.40 -11.56
N LEU A 570 11.21 8.78 -12.28
CA LEU A 570 11.13 8.51 -13.73
C LEU A 570 12.33 9.10 -14.48
N LEU A 571 12.93 10.19 -13.97
CA LEU A 571 14.14 10.80 -14.52
C LEU A 571 15.36 9.87 -14.50
N ASP A 572 15.43 8.96 -13.53
CA ASP A 572 16.52 7.98 -13.46
C ASP A 572 16.26 6.78 -14.36
N LEU A 573 14.98 6.42 -14.57
CA LEU A 573 14.59 5.15 -15.17
C LEU A 573 14.22 5.25 -16.64
N SER A 574 13.48 6.28 -17.02
CA SER A 574 13.10 6.53 -18.41
C SER A 574 13.10 8.02 -18.75
N PRO A 575 14.27 8.69 -18.69
CA PRO A 575 14.42 10.07 -19.14
C PRO A 575 13.80 10.38 -20.53
N PRO A 576 13.90 9.49 -21.56
CA PRO A 576 13.28 9.75 -22.87
C PRO A 576 11.78 10.04 -22.78
N LEU A 577 11.06 9.31 -21.93
CA LEU A 577 9.63 9.51 -21.74
C LEU A 577 9.36 10.84 -21.04
N VAL A 578 10.14 11.22 -20.03
CA VAL A 578 10.03 12.53 -19.38
C VAL A 578 10.17 13.65 -20.41
N GLN A 579 11.20 13.57 -21.26
CA GLN A 579 11.42 14.54 -22.33
C GLN A 579 10.22 14.58 -23.30
N TRP A 580 9.73 13.41 -23.74
CA TRP A 580 8.60 13.32 -24.66
C TRP A 580 7.35 14.02 -24.10
N TYR A 581 6.97 13.73 -22.85
CA TYR A 581 5.80 14.37 -22.23
C TYR A 581 5.97 15.89 -22.10
N TYR A 582 7.18 16.38 -21.83
CA TYR A 582 7.42 17.83 -21.73
C TYR A 582 7.34 18.52 -23.10
N GLU A 583 7.84 17.87 -24.15
CA GLU A 583 7.75 18.38 -25.53
C GLU A 583 6.31 18.42 -26.05
N HIS A 584 5.51 17.41 -25.69
CA HIS A 584 4.15 17.20 -26.20
C HIS A 584 3.06 17.82 -25.32
N ALA A 585 3.37 18.33 -24.13
CA ALA A 585 2.40 19.03 -23.27
C ALA A 585 1.79 20.24 -23.99
N ALA A 586 0.54 20.59 -23.71
CA ALA A 586 -0.03 21.89 -24.03
C ALA A 586 0.38 22.93 -22.96
N PRO A 587 0.31 24.24 -23.25
CA PRO A 587 0.46 25.28 -22.22
C PRO A 587 -0.61 25.24 -21.11
N THR A 588 -1.61 24.37 -21.24
CA THR A 588 -2.65 24.14 -20.23
C THR A 588 -2.32 22.95 -19.32
N ASP A 589 -1.28 22.18 -19.61
CA ASP A 589 -0.87 21.02 -18.81
C ASP A 589 0.25 21.37 -17.83
N GLU A 590 0.10 21.01 -16.56
CA GLU A 590 1.11 21.21 -15.54
C GLU A 590 1.48 19.90 -14.84
N PHE A 591 2.76 19.52 -14.84
CA PHE A 591 3.21 18.37 -14.06
C PHE A 591 3.56 18.77 -12.63
N LEU A 592 3.17 17.93 -11.67
CA LEU A 592 3.48 18.07 -10.25
C LEU A 592 4.18 16.82 -9.70
N CYS A 593 4.98 16.97 -8.65
CA CYS A 593 5.57 15.82 -7.95
C CYS A 593 4.45 15.00 -7.33
N ASP A 594 4.34 13.72 -7.68
CA ASP A 594 3.29 12.88 -7.13
C ASP A 594 3.71 12.16 -5.83
N VAL A 595 2.78 11.38 -5.28
CA VAL A 595 2.83 10.89 -3.89
C VAL A 595 4.10 10.11 -3.58
N SER A 596 4.80 10.36 -2.47
CA SER A 596 4.73 11.56 -1.59
C SER A 596 6.06 12.31 -1.63
N GLY A 597 6.68 12.41 -2.82
CA GLY A 597 8.00 12.98 -3.04
C GLY A 597 8.77 12.23 -4.12
N VAL A 598 10.06 12.02 -3.91
CA VAL A 598 10.93 11.29 -4.86
C VAL A 598 10.50 9.82 -5.10
N GLY A 599 9.59 9.30 -4.29
CA GLY A 599 8.80 8.09 -4.52
C GLY A 599 7.65 7.94 -3.52
N TYR A 600 6.91 6.84 -3.62
CA TYR A 600 5.72 6.61 -2.80
C TYR A 600 6.09 6.13 -1.39
N ILE A 601 5.74 6.97 -0.42
CA ILE A 601 5.89 6.73 1.02
C ILE A 601 4.58 7.09 1.75
N SER A 602 4.43 6.55 2.96
CA SER A 602 3.53 7.10 3.99
C SER A 602 4.33 8.05 4.89
N PRO A 603 4.13 9.38 4.79
CA PRO A 603 4.85 10.35 5.63
C PRO A 603 4.57 10.16 7.12
N SER A 604 3.43 9.56 7.47
CA SER A 604 3.04 9.28 8.85
C SER A 604 3.82 8.11 9.48
N ASP A 605 4.43 7.25 8.65
CA ASP A 605 5.23 6.11 9.08
C ASP A 605 6.71 6.20 8.76
N TRP A 606 7.13 7.17 7.93
CA TRP A 606 8.52 7.32 7.52
C TRP A 606 9.51 7.29 8.68
N GLY A 607 10.48 6.37 8.64
CA GLY A 607 11.58 6.29 9.58
C GLY A 607 11.20 5.94 11.02
N ARG A 608 9.97 5.52 11.32
CA ARG A 608 9.52 5.26 12.70
C ARG A 608 10.28 4.16 13.45
N ALA A 609 10.89 3.23 12.73
CA ALA A 609 11.76 2.23 13.36
C ALA A 609 13.15 2.79 13.73
N LEU A 610 13.53 3.95 13.19
CA LEU A 610 14.88 4.49 13.24
C LEU A 610 15.14 5.30 14.51
N LYS A 611 16.41 5.35 14.91
CA LYS A 611 16.88 6.14 16.06
C LYS A 611 16.75 7.65 15.82
N ASP A 612 17.02 8.10 14.61
CA ASP A 612 16.95 9.51 14.21
C ASP A 612 15.96 9.71 13.06
N GLU A 613 14.68 9.53 13.39
CA GLU A 613 13.57 9.72 12.44
C GLU A 613 13.52 11.13 11.85
N PRO A 614 13.75 12.24 12.61
CA PRO A 614 13.74 13.58 12.04
C PRO A 614 14.82 13.80 10.98
N ALA A 615 16.04 13.29 11.18
CA ALA A 615 17.10 13.38 10.16
C ALA A 615 16.76 12.54 8.92
N ALA A 616 16.22 11.33 9.10
CA ALA A 616 15.79 10.48 7.99
C ALA A 616 14.64 11.12 7.18
N PHE A 617 13.71 11.81 7.84
CA PHE A 617 12.63 12.55 7.20
C PHE A 617 13.18 13.72 6.36
N ARG A 618 14.12 14.50 6.91
CA ARG A 618 14.79 15.59 6.18
C ARG A 618 15.52 15.06 4.95
N GLN A 619 16.33 14.00 5.10
CA GLN A 619 17.09 13.42 4.01
C GLN A 619 16.20 12.97 2.83
N PHE A 620 15.02 12.42 3.10
CA PHE A 620 14.06 12.07 2.04
C PHE A 620 13.58 13.30 1.26
N TYR A 621 13.26 14.39 1.97
CA TYR A 621 12.79 15.61 1.33
C TYR A 621 13.90 16.43 0.68
N ASP A 622 15.16 16.28 1.11
CA ASP A 622 16.32 16.82 0.39
C ASP A 622 16.43 16.19 -1.01
N TRP A 623 16.31 14.86 -1.12
CA TRP A 623 16.23 14.17 -2.41
C TRP A 623 15.01 14.62 -3.23
N THR A 624 13.87 14.80 -2.58
CA THR A 624 12.65 15.28 -3.23
C THR A 624 12.84 16.68 -3.82
N GLN A 625 13.43 17.60 -3.06
CA GLN A 625 13.69 18.97 -3.50
C GLN A 625 14.68 19.02 -4.67
N ASP A 626 15.75 18.20 -4.64
CA ASP A 626 16.71 18.08 -5.75
C ASP A 626 16.02 17.61 -7.04
N TYR A 627 15.23 16.53 -6.96
CA TYR A 627 14.57 15.98 -8.14
C TYR A 627 13.45 16.89 -8.66
N MET A 628 12.68 17.53 -7.77
CA MET A 628 11.70 18.53 -8.17
C MET A 628 12.35 19.67 -8.94
N LYS A 629 13.52 20.15 -8.49
CA LYS A 629 14.28 21.19 -9.19
C LYS A 629 14.76 20.72 -10.57
N ARG A 630 15.29 19.50 -10.67
CA ARG A 630 15.77 18.91 -11.95
C ARG A 630 14.64 18.70 -12.97
N LEU A 631 13.42 18.48 -12.48
CA LEU A 631 12.23 18.30 -13.30
C LEU A 631 11.38 19.57 -13.48
N ASP A 632 11.76 20.70 -12.89
CA ASP A 632 10.95 21.94 -12.90
C ASP A 632 9.53 21.74 -12.32
N LEU A 633 9.41 20.91 -11.27
CA LEU A 633 8.17 20.65 -10.56
C LEU A 633 7.98 21.68 -9.42
N LYS A 634 6.88 22.42 -9.46
CA LYS A 634 6.62 23.56 -8.56
C LYS A 634 5.82 23.21 -7.30
N THR A 635 5.18 22.04 -7.32
CA THR A 635 4.29 21.58 -6.25
C THR A 635 4.36 20.06 -6.11
N ILE A 636 3.78 19.57 -5.02
CA ILE A 636 3.80 18.19 -4.60
C ILE A 636 2.43 17.74 -4.11
N ARG A 637 2.04 16.52 -4.49
CA ARG A 637 0.96 15.74 -3.86
C ARG A 637 1.57 14.82 -2.81
N ILE A 638 0.91 14.73 -1.67
CA ILE A 638 1.28 13.84 -0.56
C ILE A 638 0.05 13.09 -0.07
N ASN A 639 0.18 11.78 0.16
CA ASN A 639 -0.91 10.91 0.59
C ASN A 639 -0.76 10.51 2.07
N ASP A 640 -1.87 10.08 2.69
CA ASP A 640 -1.92 9.58 4.07
C ASP A 640 -1.44 10.62 5.10
N VAL A 641 -1.97 11.84 4.99
CA VAL A 641 -1.55 13.00 5.79
C VAL A 641 -2.71 13.73 6.47
N GLY A 642 -2.45 14.20 7.69
CA GLY A 642 -3.23 15.24 8.35
C GLY A 642 -2.55 16.61 8.27
N ALA A 643 -3.19 17.65 8.82
CA ALA A 643 -2.67 19.02 8.78
C ALA A 643 -1.24 19.15 9.36
N ALA A 644 -0.94 18.45 10.46
CA ALA A 644 0.40 18.45 11.07
C ALA A 644 1.47 17.84 10.15
N GLN A 645 1.13 16.76 9.45
CA GLN A 645 2.02 16.10 8.49
C GLN A 645 2.24 16.98 7.27
N ILE A 646 1.19 17.63 6.75
CA ILE A 646 1.30 18.61 5.66
C ILE A 646 2.26 19.74 6.07
N ALA A 647 2.10 20.30 7.27
CA ALA A 647 2.98 21.35 7.78
C ALA A 647 4.43 20.86 7.92
N ARG A 648 4.63 19.63 8.40
CA ARG A 648 5.95 19.00 8.54
C ARG A 648 6.64 18.82 7.18
N VAL A 649 5.90 18.38 6.16
CA VAL A 649 6.42 18.27 4.79
C VAL A 649 6.79 19.66 4.26
N GLY A 650 5.90 20.64 4.39
CA GLY A 650 6.16 22.02 3.96
C GLY A 650 7.43 22.61 4.57
N ALA A 651 7.67 22.36 5.86
CA ALA A 651 8.89 22.81 6.56
C ALA A 651 10.19 22.14 6.06
N ASN A 652 10.11 20.98 5.40
CA ASN A 652 11.26 20.30 4.78
C ASN A 652 11.37 20.58 3.27
N LEU A 653 10.45 21.35 2.69
CA LEU A 653 10.45 21.77 1.29
C LEU A 653 10.29 23.29 1.18
N PRO A 654 11.20 24.11 1.74
CA PRO A 654 11.03 25.56 1.83
C PRO A 654 10.96 26.26 0.47
N GLU A 655 11.51 25.66 -0.60
CA GLU A 655 11.44 26.21 -1.96
C GLU A 655 10.09 25.92 -2.65
N THR A 656 9.30 24.98 -2.13
CA THR A 656 8.00 24.61 -2.67
C THR A 656 6.94 25.59 -2.17
N THR A 657 6.42 26.45 -3.04
CA THR A 657 5.55 27.58 -2.62
C THR A 657 4.09 27.19 -2.34
N PHE A 658 3.66 26.00 -2.77
CA PHE A 658 2.34 25.46 -2.49
C PHE A 658 2.31 23.93 -2.55
N LEU A 659 1.38 23.32 -1.80
CA LEU A 659 1.18 21.87 -1.72
C LEU A 659 -0.25 21.52 -2.14
N MET A 660 -0.41 20.38 -2.81
CA MET A 660 -1.70 19.84 -3.25
C MET A 660 -1.92 18.45 -2.66
N PRO A 661 -2.05 18.32 -1.33
CA PRO A 661 -2.11 17.02 -0.65
C PRO A 661 -3.40 16.26 -0.96
N ASP A 662 -3.38 15.02 -0.50
CA ASP A 662 -4.44 14.02 -0.50
C ASP A 662 -4.59 13.24 -1.81
N TYR A 663 -4.78 11.93 -1.66
CA TYR A 663 -5.11 11.00 -2.73
C TYR A 663 -6.59 10.64 -2.63
N GLY A 664 -7.42 11.47 -3.24
CA GLY A 664 -8.84 11.47 -2.98
C GLY A 664 -9.25 12.32 -1.77
N TYR A 665 -10.52 12.25 -1.38
CA TYR A 665 -11.16 13.17 -0.46
C TYR A 665 -10.51 13.18 0.92
N ALA A 666 -10.17 14.40 1.35
CA ALA A 666 -9.56 14.74 2.63
C ALA A 666 -10.44 14.48 3.88
N ASP A 667 -11.66 13.98 3.70
CA ASP A 667 -12.73 13.87 4.71
C ASP A 667 -13.05 15.19 5.46
N LYS A 668 -12.90 16.33 4.76
CA LYS A 668 -13.17 17.67 5.31
C LYS A 668 -14.41 18.30 4.69
N ARG A 669 -15.29 18.84 5.53
CA ARG A 669 -16.55 19.45 5.09
C ARG A 669 -16.45 20.97 4.94
N ASN A 670 -15.47 21.62 5.55
CA ASN A 670 -15.32 23.07 5.53
C ASN A 670 -14.25 23.52 4.50
N TYR A 671 -14.58 24.52 3.70
CA TYR A 671 -13.67 25.15 2.74
C TYR A 671 -12.33 25.59 3.37
N ASN A 672 -12.35 26.16 4.58
CA ASN A 672 -11.12 26.62 5.26
C ASN A 672 -10.20 25.49 5.73
N GLU A 673 -10.70 24.25 5.79
CA GLU A 673 -9.87 23.06 6.04
C GLU A 673 -9.29 22.47 4.74
N LEU A 674 -9.84 22.87 3.59
CA LEU A 674 -9.35 22.44 2.27
C LEU A 674 -8.29 23.41 1.73
N THR A 675 -8.49 24.71 1.94
CA THR A 675 -7.61 25.73 1.37
C THR A 675 -7.14 26.70 2.44
N TYR A 676 -5.85 26.67 2.74
CA TYR A 676 -5.23 27.47 3.81
C TYR A 676 -3.76 27.79 3.52
N THR A 677 -3.13 28.59 4.39
CA THR A 677 -1.68 28.83 4.34
C THR A 677 -1.02 28.27 5.58
N LEU A 678 0.10 27.56 5.36
CA LEU A 678 0.96 27.11 6.45
C LEU A 678 1.66 28.29 7.13
N PRO A 679 2.10 28.15 8.39
CA PRO A 679 2.93 29.17 9.06
C PRO A 679 4.21 29.53 8.28
N THR A 680 4.71 28.60 7.46
CA THR A 680 5.86 28.77 6.55
C THR A 680 5.54 29.62 5.30
N GLY A 681 4.30 30.10 5.13
CA GLY A 681 3.88 30.96 4.01
C GLY A 681 3.47 30.21 2.74
N GLN A 682 3.51 28.88 2.75
CA GLN A 682 3.12 28.03 1.64
C GLN A 682 1.59 27.89 1.57
N SER A 683 1.01 27.90 0.37
CA SER A 683 -0.42 27.63 0.17
C SER A 683 -0.69 26.12 0.21
N VAL A 684 -1.82 25.70 0.75
CA VAL A 684 -2.26 24.30 0.76
C VAL A 684 -3.61 24.22 0.07
N PHE A 685 -3.74 23.28 -0.87
CA PHE A 685 -4.98 22.95 -1.58
C PHE A 685 -5.27 21.45 -1.45
N ARG A 686 -5.92 21.05 -0.36
CA ARG A 686 -6.37 19.67 -0.13
C ARG A 686 -7.41 19.26 -1.16
N ALA A 687 -7.43 17.97 -1.52
CA ALA A 687 -8.37 17.45 -2.52
C ALA A 687 -9.83 17.59 -2.07
N ALA A 688 -10.65 18.20 -2.92
CA ALA A 688 -12.07 18.47 -2.66
C ALA A 688 -13.02 17.35 -3.13
N SER A 689 -12.52 16.27 -3.75
CA SER A 689 -13.32 15.23 -4.40
C SER A 689 -12.82 13.81 -4.14
N TYR A 690 -13.73 12.81 -4.20
CA TYR A 690 -13.38 11.38 -4.15
C TYR A 690 -14.19 10.52 -5.10
N GLY A 691 -13.70 10.39 -6.33
CA GLY A 691 -14.08 9.27 -7.19
C GLY A 691 -15.48 9.23 -7.82
N PRO A 692 -16.42 10.19 -7.71
CA PRO A 692 -17.48 10.27 -8.70
C PRO A 692 -16.92 10.81 -10.04
N LYS A 693 -17.59 10.51 -11.14
CA LYS A 693 -17.23 11.00 -12.48
C LYS A 693 -18.30 11.94 -13.02
N GLY A 694 -17.95 12.73 -14.03
CA GLY A 694 -18.90 13.58 -14.74
C GLY A 694 -19.75 14.46 -13.82
N ASN A 695 -21.07 14.35 -13.94
CA ASN A 695 -22.01 15.21 -13.22
C ASN A 695 -22.04 14.99 -11.71
N ASP A 696 -21.69 13.79 -11.24
CA ASP A 696 -21.64 13.49 -9.80
C ASP A 696 -20.48 14.25 -9.15
N LEU A 697 -19.35 14.35 -9.85
CA LEU A 697 -18.22 15.16 -9.44
C LEU A 697 -18.57 16.66 -9.42
N ALA A 698 -19.29 17.16 -10.43
CA ALA A 698 -19.76 18.54 -10.43
C ALA A 698 -20.69 18.84 -9.24
N ARG A 699 -21.55 17.89 -8.84
CA ARG A 699 -22.40 18.01 -7.65
C ARG A 699 -21.58 18.02 -6.36
N GLU A 700 -20.60 17.13 -6.24
CA GLU A 700 -19.70 17.10 -5.09
C GLU A 700 -18.98 18.45 -4.94
N ILE A 701 -18.35 18.95 -6.01
CA ILE A 701 -17.63 20.24 -6.02
C ILE A 701 -18.52 21.39 -5.52
N ARG A 702 -19.76 21.48 -6.03
CA ARG A 702 -20.74 22.49 -5.58
C ARG A 702 -21.06 22.36 -4.09
N SER A 703 -21.28 21.13 -3.62
CA SER A 703 -21.58 20.87 -2.22
C SER A 703 -20.42 21.25 -1.30
N ARG A 704 -19.17 21.07 -1.73
CA ARG A 704 -17.99 21.40 -0.92
C ARG A 704 -17.71 22.89 -0.86
N VAL A 705 -17.82 23.58 -1.99
CA VAL A 705 -17.53 25.02 -2.04
C VAL A 705 -18.64 25.85 -1.38
N GLY A 706 -19.88 25.36 -1.44
CA GLY A 706 -21.05 26.09 -0.95
C GLY A 706 -21.11 27.50 -1.55
N THR A 707 -21.33 28.49 -0.68
CA THR A 707 -21.44 29.91 -1.03
C THR A 707 -20.10 30.66 -1.01
N SER A 708 -18.98 30.03 -0.65
CA SER A 708 -17.68 30.70 -0.53
C SER A 708 -17.20 31.28 -1.85
N ARG A 709 -16.96 32.60 -1.92
CA ARG A 709 -16.41 33.30 -3.09
C ARG A 709 -15.50 34.46 -2.65
N PRO A 710 -14.34 34.68 -3.30
CA PRO A 710 -13.70 33.77 -4.24
C PRO A 710 -13.27 32.48 -3.54
N ALA A 711 -13.26 31.36 -4.27
CA ALA A 711 -12.82 30.06 -3.74
C ALA A 711 -11.78 29.41 -4.66
N PHE A 712 -10.88 28.61 -4.08
CA PHE A 712 -9.76 27.97 -4.77
C PHE A 712 -9.71 26.50 -4.37
N LEU A 713 -9.83 25.58 -5.33
CA LEU A 713 -9.99 24.16 -5.07
C LEU A 713 -9.00 23.30 -5.87
N ASN A 714 -8.45 22.29 -5.22
CA ASN A 714 -7.85 21.15 -5.90
C ASN A 714 -8.94 20.10 -6.14
N VAL A 715 -9.19 19.75 -7.41
CA VAL A 715 -10.13 18.71 -7.83
C VAL A 715 -9.32 17.49 -8.23
N PHE A 716 -9.32 16.47 -7.37
CA PHE A 716 -8.66 15.19 -7.63
C PHE A 716 -9.52 14.32 -8.54
N VAL A 717 -8.91 13.76 -9.58
CA VAL A 717 -9.55 12.83 -10.53
C VAL A 717 -8.81 11.51 -10.53
N PHE A 718 -9.55 10.44 -10.22
CA PHE A 718 -9.03 9.07 -10.29
C PHE A 718 -8.93 8.62 -11.75
N ASN A 719 -7.74 8.27 -12.20
CA ASN A 719 -7.42 8.05 -13.61
C ASN A 719 -7.99 6.74 -14.20
N TRP A 720 -7.97 5.62 -13.46
CA TRP A 720 -8.28 4.25 -13.94
C TRP A 720 -9.72 3.99 -14.41
N GLY A 721 -10.50 5.04 -14.62
CA GLY A 721 -11.71 4.98 -15.41
C GLY A 721 -12.26 6.34 -15.82
N SER A 722 -11.46 7.41 -15.76
CA SER A 722 -11.89 8.75 -16.13
C SER A 722 -11.28 9.14 -17.48
N SER A 723 -12.07 9.74 -18.36
CA SER A 723 -11.62 10.26 -19.65
C SER A 723 -11.54 11.80 -19.67
N LEU A 724 -10.86 12.36 -20.67
CA LEU A 724 -10.92 13.80 -20.92
C LEU A 724 -12.36 14.25 -21.25
N ALA A 725 -13.14 13.41 -21.93
CA ALA A 725 -14.54 13.68 -22.25
C ALA A 725 -15.40 13.81 -20.97
N GLU A 726 -15.27 12.90 -20.01
CA GLU A 726 -15.99 12.98 -18.73
C GLU A 726 -15.53 14.19 -17.90
N THR A 727 -14.23 14.50 -17.93
CA THR A 727 -13.67 15.68 -17.27
C THR A 727 -14.24 16.97 -17.87
N LYS A 728 -14.30 17.04 -19.20
CA LYS A 728 -14.90 18.17 -19.93
C LYS A 728 -16.39 18.30 -19.63
N GLN A 729 -17.13 17.19 -19.62
CA GLN A 729 -18.55 17.18 -19.28
C GLN A 729 -18.79 17.69 -17.86
N MET A 730 -17.94 17.31 -16.89
CA MET A 730 -17.99 17.81 -15.52
C MET A 730 -17.78 19.33 -15.48
N LEU A 731 -16.77 19.84 -16.18
CA LEU A 731 -16.48 21.28 -16.27
C LEU A 731 -17.65 22.06 -16.88
N ASP A 732 -18.19 21.59 -18.00
CA ASP A 732 -19.33 22.23 -18.67
C ASP A 732 -20.55 22.26 -17.76
N SER A 733 -20.76 21.17 -17.01
CA SER A 733 -21.86 21.06 -16.09
C SER A 733 -21.74 21.95 -14.87
N LEU A 734 -20.53 22.41 -14.47
CA LEU A 734 -20.33 23.37 -13.38
C LEU A 734 -20.83 24.78 -13.75
N GLY A 735 -20.65 25.18 -15.00
CA GLY A 735 -21.07 26.48 -15.55
C GLY A 735 -20.09 27.62 -15.29
N ALA A 736 -20.38 28.81 -15.84
CA ALA A 736 -19.46 29.96 -15.92
C ALA A 736 -19.04 30.59 -14.57
N GLY A 737 -19.59 30.15 -13.44
CA GLY A 737 -19.14 30.54 -12.10
C GLY A 737 -17.87 29.81 -11.65
N PHE A 738 -17.48 28.75 -12.36
CA PHE A 738 -16.33 27.90 -12.07
C PHE A 738 -15.30 28.04 -13.20
N VAL A 739 -14.07 28.35 -12.85
CA VAL A 739 -12.99 28.67 -13.79
C VAL A 739 -11.88 27.63 -13.63
N PRO A 740 -11.70 26.71 -14.59
CA PRO A 740 -10.57 25.80 -14.57
C PRO A 740 -9.27 26.58 -14.81
N VAL A 741 -8.25 26.27 -14.02
CA VAL A 741 -6.93 26.90 -14.04
C VAL A 741 -5.85 25.85 -13.77
N THR A 742 -4.60 26.12 -14.15
CA THR A 742 -3.49 25.22 -13.78
C THR A 742 -3.20 25.31 -12.26
N PRO A 743 -2.55 24.30 -11.66
CA PRO A 743 -2.06 24.36 -10.28
C PRO A 743 -1.33 25.67 -9.90
N SER A 744 -0.37 26.12 -10.72
CA SER A 744 0.37 27.37 -10.49
C SER A 744 -0.53 28.60 -10.58
N GLN A 745 -1.47 28.64 -11.52
CA GLN A 745 -2.44 29.73 -11.63
C GLN A 745 -3.37 29.79 -10.41
N LEU A 746 -3.81 28.64 -9.91
CA LEU A 746 -4.62 28.54 -8.69
C LEU A 746 -3.88 29.15 -7.49
N ASN A 747 -2.60 28.81 -7.32
CA ASN A 747 -1.77 29.37 -6.26
C ASN A 747 -1.60 30.90 -6.41
N ALA A 748 -1.31 31.38 -7.62
CA ALA A 748 -1.16 32.82 -7.89
C ALA A 748 -2.45 33.60 -7.54
N LEU A 749 -3.61 33.08 -7.95
CA LEU A 749 -4.91 33.66 -7.65
C LEU A 749 -5.20 33.69 -6.15
N TYR A 750 -4.98 32.57 -5.45
CA TYR A 750 -5.18 32.49 -4.00
C TYR A 750 -4.33 33.52 -3.25
N ARG A 751 -3.05 33.65 -3.62
CA ARG A 751 -2.14 34.63 -3.01
C ARG A 751 -2.58 36.07 -3.29
N SER A 752 -3.09 36.35 -4.49
CA SER A 752 -3.61 37.69 -4.85
C SER A 752 -4.90 38.06 -4.11
N ALA A 753 -5.68 37.08 -3.66
CA ALA A 753 -6.92 37.28 -2.93
C ALA A 753 -6.71 37.57 -1.43
N LYS A 754 -5.48 37.40 -0.91
CA LYS A 754 -5.18 37.68 0.50
C LYS A 754 -4.90 39.16 0.73
N PRO A 755 -5.46 39.77 1.80
CA PRO A 755 -5.03 41.10 2.23
C PRO A 755 -3.54 41.09 2.56
N ALA A 756 -2.83 42.16 2.19
CA ALA A 756 -1.39 42.31 2.42
C ALA A 756 -0.97 42.21 3.91
N ASP A 757 -1.91 42.31 4.86
CA ASP A 757 -1.66 42.31 6.31
C ASP A 757 -1.91 40.97 7.04
N ALA A 758 -2.29 39.89 6.34
CA ALA A 758 -2.57 38.60 7.00
C ALA A 758 -1.32 37.85 7.51
N THR A 759 -0.12 38.42 7.38
CA THR A 759 1.16 37.84 7.88
C THR A 759 1.43 38.11 9.37
N LYS A 760 0.51 38.74 10.09
CA LYS A 760 0.62 38.96 11.55
C LYS A 760 -0.67 38.60 12.27
N ALA A 761 -0.78 37.37 12.77
CA ALA A 761 -1.38 37.00 14.05
C ALA A 761 -1.53 35.47 14.21
N PRO A 762 -1.47 34.99 15.46
CA PRO A 762 -0.28 34.82 16.30
C PRO A 762 0.46 33.49 16.07
#